data_AF-A0A936IVF9-F1
#
_entry.id   AF-A0A936IVF9-F1
#
_cell.length_a   1.000
_cell.length_b   1.000
_cell.length_c   1.000
_cell.angle_alpha   90.00
_cell.angle_beta   90.00
_cell.angle_gamma   90.00
#
_symmetry.space_group_name_H-M   'P 1'
#
loop_
_entity.id
_entity.type
_entity.pdbx_description
1 polymer ?
#
loop_
_entity_poly.entity_id
_entity_poly.type
_entity_poly.pdbx_seq_one_letter_code
_entity_poly.pdbx_strand_id
1 'polypeptide(L)'
;MKRTRIALFIAFAVAAFFIYQFGLTEGLAFQVKRARLIVTDQKPESRRTELRDDKSAEQNIGKLGATPGQTNGLWVFGGSLIPNPISTLAGRDRLVNTSSQSGFTDLYVSVYQSTPNSSGRLMYQDDDMAALITAAHANGQEVWAAYGDPGFPALGCGSSFPMQRMAEVAAYNASRSLNERFDGVVLDIEPAEPMSEADFQAMLTQYQCFRDALPSSIKLATAIRFFWTTPVEYPVGETTRPAYEHIIDMNFDNVIVMGYRDFAGTSNCGVGDGIICRDQDEVAYATSLSRSGLILAGIETKDVSPGEPETITFFEEGQVSYHVEARKVARHFESSSGFGGFAVHNYSDTILSDIAGWPDTLTVGTCDTGQNVDVEASGGTLQAGYSTLGAAFAAINAGTHTGDIAVEICASLDEGVNPATLNSSGAGSATYSSIEIYPLSDGLTITGNPGNGFGIIQFNGSDNIAFDGDNPNTVGKNRNLTVINANIATGNYSSVVRVATSPVITSANNIRMQYLSLNGNATGRNVSGINGSTTAANTTFGVYVGGNGGNPATNAPTAITSVTTQGIATNSTVNDFVVSNNSISNCGRGVQFLGAEAAMSNSVTVSGNTIGNPTLGETSGVYSTGIAIQGSSGILIANNTIFVESFLSLALRGIDIGPIATNSAYGPAIVEKNRVERVKSNRELTQGAYGINISGGIGHSIRNNFVSGVINSQFGGFGGDLSPTTSAVGIRIGNGTDHQIQHNSVNLFGTVPGNAGFNMTTAFAISATGQLRLDVRNNVFSNQINGGSLAETRHVAIYLPSGATSTMNLTMNNNAYFQGNETNSRMARRGTSTLLPPEDEYISANFNAGATTPATNFRAYSSTLQLSGNNDNASFATTTAPPFVSNSDLHIPTAGSSQLNNGGAVTSVIDDIDGDVRGATPDIGADEIVAPTAAAVTVSGRVMTANGRGIGSTRVMFTGGNLTEPLTAVTNQFGYYHFEGIEAGQTYIITVGHKRYAFSEPSRVIELFDNLSDVDFVAVF
;
A
#
# COMPACT_ATOMS: atom_id res chain seq x y z
N MET A 1 -44.30 23.44 -31.06
CA MET A 1 -44.56 21.97 -31.20
C MET A 1 -45.48 21.58 -32.37
N LYS A 2 -46.76 21.98 -32.44
CA LYS A 2 -47.68 21.42 -33.46
C LYS A 2 -47.33 21.71 -34.95
N ARG A 3 -46.68 22.83 -35.29
CA ARG A 3 -46.30 23.14 -36.68
C ARG A 3 -45.12 22.30 -37.21
N THR A 4 -44.12 21.98 -36.37
CA THR A 4 -42.92 21.22 -36.76
C THR A 4 -43.25 19.76 -37.12
N ARG A 5 -44.19 19.14 -36.38
CA ARG A 5 -44.61 17.74 -36.65
C ARG A 5 -45.34 17.57 -37.99
N ILE A 6 -46.04 18.59 -38.47
CA ILE A 6 -46.75 18.54 -39.77
C ILE A 6 -45.77 18.65 -40.94
N ALA A 7 -44.75 19.52 -40.83
CA ALA A 7 -43.71 19.64 -41.85
C ALA A 7 -42.91 18.33 -42.04
N LEU A 8 -42.55 17.66 -40.94
CA LEU A 8 -41.81 16.40 -40.97
C LEU A 8 -42.63 15.26 -41.61
N PHE A 9 -43.94 15.20 -41.34
CA PHE A 9 -44.84 14.20 -41.91
C PHE A 9 -45.05 14.37 -43.43
N ILE A 10 -45.10 15.63 -43.90
CA ILE A 10 -45.19 15.94 -45.33
C ILE A 10 -43.88 15.56 -46.04
N ALA A 11 -42.72 15.83 -45.44
CA ALA A 11 -41.42 15.42 -46.00
C ALA A 11 -41.30 13.89 -46.15
N PHE A 12 -41.72 13.12 -45.14
CA PHE A 12 -41.75 11.65 -45.21
C PHE A 12 -42.71 11.11 -46.28
N ALA A 13 -43.90 11.70 -46.42
CA ALA A 13 -44.87 11.30 -47.44
C ALA A 13 -44.35 11.55 -48.87
N VAL A 14 -43.64 12.67 -49.09
CA VAL A 14 -43.01 12.98 -50.39
C VAL A 14 -41.85 12.01 -50.69
N ALA A 15 -40.98 11.73 -49.71
CA ALA A 15 -39.88 10.76 -49.89
C ALA A 15 -40.39 9.36 -50.26
N ALA A 16 -41.44 8.87 -49.57
CA ALA A 16 -42.06 7.58 -49.89
C ALA A 16 -42.67 7.53 -51.30
N PHE A 17 -43.24 8.64 -51.79
CA PHE A 17 -43.80 8.73 -53.13
C PHE A 17 -42.74 8.64 -54.24
N PHE A 18 -41.55 9.23 -54.05
CA PHE A 18 -40.45 9.13 -55.00
C PHE A 18 -39.82 7.72 -55.04
N ILE A 19 -39.71 7.04 -53.90
CA ILE A 19 -39.16 5.67 -53.84
C ILE A 19 -40.04 4.68 -54.62
N TYR A 20 -41.36 4.86 -54.61
CA TYR A 20 -42.29 3.97 -55.32
C TYR A 20 -42.36 4.20 -56.84
N GLN A 21 -41.95 5.39 -57.33
CA GLN A 21 -42.00 5.73 -58.76
C GLN A 21 -40.72 5.39 -59.54
N PHE A 22 -39.55 5.36 -58.89
CA PHE A 22 -38.25 5.33 -59.60
C PHE A 22 -37.42 4.04 -59.47
N GLY A 23 -37.87 3.04 -58.68
CA GLY A 23 -37.39 1.65 -58.83
C GLY A 23 -35.88 1.41 -58.68
N LEU A 24 -35.21 2.15 -57.81
CA LEU A 24 -33.76 2.01 -57.57
C LEU A 24 -33.49 0.99 -56.45
N THR A 25 -32.91 -0.15 -56.83
CA THR A 25 -32.47 -1.21 -55.91
C THR A 25 -30.98 -1.11 -55.59
N GLU A 26 -30.61 -1.53 -54.38
CA GLU A 26 -29.24 -1.75 -53.88
C GLU A 26 -28.33 -0.51 -53.77
N GLY A 27 -28.38 0.10 -52.58
CA GLY A 27 -27.49 1.20 -52.18
C GLY A 27 -27.93 1.90 -50.88
N LEU A 28 -29.24 1.98 -50.62
CA LEU A 28 -29.80 2.68 -49.45
C LEU A 28 -30.32 1.79 -48.30
N ALA A 29 -30.27 0.46 -48.43
CA ALA A 29 -30.61 -0.46 -47.34
C ALA A 29 -29.74 -0.24 -46.07
N PHE A 30 -28.53 0.30 -46.25
CA PHE A 30 -27.59 0.60 -45.17
C PHE A 30 -27.96 1.84 -44.31
N GLN A 31 -28.76 2.78 -44.86
CA GLN A 31 -29.12 4.02 -44.16
C GLN A 31 -30.42 3.92 -43.34
N VAL A 32 -31.30 2.95 -43.64
CA VAL A 32 -32.59 2.82 -42.94
C VAL A 32 -32.46 2.17 -41.56
N LYS A 33 -31.41 1.37 -41.30
CA LYS A 33 -31.15 0.79 -39.96
C LYS A 33 -30.81 1.85 -38.89
N ARG A 34 -30.19 2.98 -39.26
CA ARG A 34 -29.81 4.05 -38.32
C ARG A 34 -30.98 4.92 -37.82
N ALA A 35 -32.13 4.91 -38.49
CA ALA A 35 -33.23 5.85 -38.20
C ALA A 35 -34.32 5.30 -37.26
N ARG A 36 -34.14 4.10 -36.66
CA ARG A 36 -35.18 3.44 -35.84
C ARG A 36 -34.84 3.33 -34.35
N LEU A 37 -33.70 3.88 -33.91
CA LEU A 37 -33.19 3.79 -32.53
C LEU A 37 -33.31 5.14 -31.78
N ILE A 38 -34.46 5.83 -31.91
CA ILE A 38 -34.73 7.07 -31.15
C ILE A 38 -36.19 7.13 -30.66
N VAL A 39 -36.60 6.16 -29.83
CA VAL A 39 -37.66 6.34 -28.80
C VAL A 39 -37.45 5.35 -27.64
N THR A 40 -36.44 5.57 -26.78
CA THR A 40 -36.50 5.46 -25.30
C THR A 40 -35.13 5.80 -24.70
N ASP A 41 -35.15 6.55 -23.60
CA ASP A 41 -34.03 7.14 -22.84
C ASP A 41 -33.00 8.02 -23.59
N GLN A 42 -32.43 8.99 -22.85
CA GLN A 42 -31.57 10.04 -23.41
C GLN A 42 -30.24 10.18 -22.64
N LYS A 43 -29.12 9.95 -23.33
CA LYS A 43 -27.87 10.71 -23.17
C LYS A 43 -27.70 11.64 -24.40
N PRO A 44 -27.00 12.80 -24.32
CA PRO A 44 -27.00 13.80 -25.39
C PRO A 44 -26.09 13.47 -26.58
N GLU A 45 -26.60 13.60 -27.81
CA GLU A 45 -25.81 13.42 -29.04
C GLU A 45 -24.86 14.60 -29.32
N SER A 46 -23.57 14.43 -29.03
CA SER A 46 -22.50 15.24 -29.65
C SER A 46 -21.14 14.52 -29.64
N ARG A 47 -20.88 13.65 -30.64
CA ARG A 47 -19.55 13.13 -31.05
C ARG A 47 -19.68 12.05 -32.16
N ARG A 48 -19.81 12.42 -33.45
CA ARG A 48 -19.63 11.49 -34.61
C ARG A 48 -19.28 12.22 -35.92
N THR A 49 -17.98 12.34 -36.23
CA THR A 49 -17.26 12.62 -37.51
C THR A 49 -15.91 13.23 -37.09
N GLU A 50 -14.72 12.88 -37.57
CA GLU A 50 -14.25 12.03 -38.69
C GLU A 50 -12.96 11.30 -38.23
N LEU A 51 -12.11 10.59 -38.99
CA LEU A 51 -11.86 10.54 -40.44
C LEU A 51 -11.48 9.08 -40.88
N ARG A 52 -10.34 8.87 -41.57
CA ARG A 52 -9.67 7.60 -41.97
C ARG A 52 -8.21 7.88 -42.36
N ASP A 53 -7.40 6.81 -42.44
CA ASP A 53 -6.12 6.66 -43.18
C ASP A 53 -4.78 7.07 -42.50
N ASP A 54 -4.19 6.16 -41.71
CA ASP A 54 -2.80 5.66 -41.89
C ASP A 54 -2.73 4.21 -41.37
N LYS A 55 -1.82 3.37 -41.89
CA LYS A 55 -1.71 1.92 -41.63
C LYS A 55 -0.25 1.44 -41.46
N SER A 56 0.58 2.21 -40.75
CA SER A 56 2.03 1.97 -40.73
C SER A 56 2.73 1.94 -39.35
N ALA A 57 1.99 1.93 -38.23
CA ALA A 57 2.54 2.00 -36.88
C ALA A 57 2.16 0.83 -35.91
N GLU A 58 1.54 -0.24 -36.40
CA GLU A 58 0.95 -1.35 -35.60
C GLU A 58 1.97 -2.31 -34.92
N GLN A 59 3.14 -1.87 -34.43
CA GLN A 59 4.23 -2.81 -34.03
C GLN A 59 4.88 -2.69 -32.63
N ASN A 60 4.48 -1.77 -31.75
CA ASN A 60 4.91 -1.81 -30.33
C ASN A 60 3.80 -1.28 -29.41
N ILE A 61 2.78 -2.10 -29.12
CA ILE A 61 1.69 -1.74 -28.20
C ILE A 61 2.13 -2.04 -26.76
N GLY A 62 1.82 -1.13 -25.84
CA GLY A 62 2.20 -1.20 -24.43
C GLY A 62 1.47 -2.28 -23.65
N LYS A 63 2.09 -2.70 -22.54
CA LYS A 63 1.52 -3.69 -21.63
C LYS A 63 0.32 -3.09 -20.89
N LEU A 64 -0.82 -3.81 -20.90
CA LEU A 64 -1.90 -3.77 -19.90
C LEU A 64 -1.28 -3.63 -18.51
N GLY A 65 -2.02 -3.02 -17.58
CA GLY A 65 -1.60 -2.67 -16.21
C GLY A 65 -1.25 -3.83 -15.27
N ALA A 66 -0.52 -4.84 -15.75
CA ALA A 66 0.19 -5.84 -14.99
C ALA A 66 1.32 -5.17 -14.20
N THR A 67 1.07 -4.93 -12.91
CA THR A 67 2.18 -4.87 -11.96
C THR A 67 2.88 -6.24 -12.02
N PRO A 68 4.21 -6.32 -12.20
CA PRO A 68 4.88 -7.61 -12.40
C PRO A 68 4.57 -8.62 -11.27
N GLY A 69 3.88 -9.70 -11.63
CA GLY A 69 3.36 -10.71 -10.69
C GLY A 69 1.83 -10.83 -10.62
N GLN A 70 1.07 -9.94 -11.28
CA GLN A 70 -0.39 -10.05 -11.39
C GLN A 70 -0.83 -10.94 -12.57
N THR A 71 -1.91 -11.68 -12.36
CA THR A 71 -2.58 -12.53 -13.36
C THR A 71 -3.54 -11.68 -14.21
N ASN A 72 -3.38 -11.73 -15.53
CA ASN A 72 -4.31 -11.14 -16.50
C ASN A 72 -4.85 -12.26 -17.41
N GLY A 73 -6.04 -12.77 -17.05
CA GLY A 73 -6.74 -13.80 -17.80
C GLY A 73 -7.59 -13.25 -18.96
N LEU A 74 -7.71 -14.05 -20.02
CA LEU A 74 -8.53 -13.74 -21.20
C LEU A 74 -9.33 -14.97 -21.63
N TRP A 75 -10.66 -14.87 -21.57
CA TRP A 75 -11.56 -15.90 -22.10
C TRP A 75 -11.58 -15.89 -23.64
N VAL A 76 -11.29 -17.05 -24.23
CA VAL A 76 -11.19 -17.27 -25.68
C VAL A 76 -12.27 -18.25 -26.13
N PHE A 77 -13.39 -17.73 -26.64
CA PHE A 77 -14.44 -18.53 -27.25
C PHE A 77 -14.14 -18.79 -28.74
N GLY A 78 -13.73 -20.01 -29.09
CA GLY A 78 -13.32 -20.38 -30.45
C GLY A 78 -14.46 -20.55 -31.48
N GLY A 79 -15.49 -19.69 -31.40
CA GLY A 79 -16.72 -19.76 -32.21
C GLY A 79 -16.56 -19.28 -33.66
N SER A 80 -17.58 -18.58 -34.17
CA SER A 80 -17.75 -18.17 -35.58
C SER A 80 -16.71 -17.17 -36.14
N LEU A 81 -15.66 -16.87 -35.39
CA LEU A 81 -14.59 -15.94 -35.77
C LEU A 81 -13.82 -16.45 -36.99
N ILE A 82 -13.50 -15.54 -37.92
CA ILE A 82 -12.71 -15.81 -39.12
C ILE A 82 -11.59 -14.76 -39.19
N PRO A 83 -10.30 -15.14 -39.09
CA PRO A 83 -9.79 -16.50 -38.85
C PRO A 83 -10.14 -17.03 -37.45
N ASN A 84 -10.35 -18.34 -37.34
CA ASN A 84 -10.69 -18.98 -36.07
C ASN A 84 -9.44 -19.02 -35.15
N PRO A 85 -9.52 -18.52 -33.90
CA PRO A 85 -8.35 -18.29 -33.06
C PRO A 85 -7.64 -19.56 -32.56
N ILE A 86 -8.25 -20.74 -32.74
CA ILE A 86 -7.72 -22.02 -32.26
C ILE A 86 -7.31 -22.92 -33.43
N SER A 87 -8.17 -23.08 -34.44
CA SER A 87 -8.02 -24.08 -35.52
C SER A 87 -7.35 -23.56 -36.79
N THR A 88 -6.94 -22.29 -36.85
CA THR A 88 -6.22 -21.73 -37.99
C THR A 88 -4.91 -21.08 -37.56
N LEU A 89 -3.84 -21.27 -38.34
CA LEU A 89 -2.53 -20.69 -38.05
C LEU A 89 -2.62 -19.16 -37.86
N ALA A 90 -3.21 -18.46 -38.83
CA ALA A 90 -3.39 -17.00 -38.76
C ALA A 90 -4.23 -16.53 -37.57
N GLY A 91 -5.19 -17.33 -37.11
CA GLY A 91 -5.98 -17.02 -35.91
C GLY A 91 -5.20 -17.24 -34.61
N ARG A 92 -4.44 -18.33 -34.51
CA ARG A 92 -3.57 -18.62 -33.36
C ARG A 92 -2.44 -17.60 -33.22
N ASP A 93 -1.72 -17.36 -34.32
CA ASP A 93 -0.60 -16.42 -34.36
C ASP A 93 -1.08 -15.01 -33.95
N ARG A 94 -2.27 -14.61 -34.39
CA ARG A 94 -2.90 -13.35 -33.95
C ARG A 94 -3.21 -13.39 -32.45
N LEU A 95 -4.02 -14.35 -31.99
CA LEU A 95 -4.45 -14.44 -30.59
C LEU A 95 -3.24 -14.34 -29.64
N VAL A 96 -2.23 -15.20 -29.85
CA VAL A 96 -1.05 -15.26 -28.99
C VAL A 96 -0.25 -13.96 -29.05
N ASN A 97 0.10 -13.48 -30.25
CA ASN A 97 0.94 -12.28 -30.35
C ASN A 97 0.22 -11.04 -29.80
N THR A 98 -1.04 -10.79 -30.15
CA THR A 98 -1.75 -9.58 -29.70
C THR A 98 -2.07 -9.65 -28.21
N SER A 99 -2.44 -10.82 -27.66
CA SER A 99 -2.69 -10.96 -26.21
C SER A 99 -1.41 -10.86 -25.38
N SER A 100 -0.29 -11.46 -25.81
CA SER A 100 1.00 -11.36 -25.13
C SER A 100 1.58 -9.94 -25.19
N GLN A 101 1.52 -9.27 -26.35
CA GLN A 101 1.94 -7.86 -26.48
C GLN A 101 1.09 -6.95 -25.61
N SER A 102 -0.22 -7.24 -25.51
CA SER A 102 -1.08 -6.56 -24.56
C SER A 102 -0.72 -6.92 -23.12
N GLY A 103 -0.10 -8.06 -22.80
CA GLY A 103 0.25 -8.42 -21.42
C GLY A 103 -0.83 -9.24 -20.69
N PHE A 104 -1.65 -9.99 -21.42
CA PHE A 104 -2.40 -11.10 -20.86
C PHE A 104 -1.44 -12.26 -20.56
N THR A 105 -1.45 -12.74 -19.32
CA THR A 105 -0.62 -13.85 -18.85
C THR A 105 -1.29 -15.20 -19.06
N ASP A 106 -2.64 -15.24 -19.13
CA ASP A 106 -3.38 -16.49 -19.13
C ASP A 106 -4.45 -16.49 -20.24
N LEU A 107 -4.47 -17.55 -21.05
CA LEU A 107 -5.49 -17.81 -22.07
C LEU A 107 -6.45 -18.87 -21.57
N TYR A 108 -7.67 -18.46 -21.26
CA TYR A 108 -8.74 -19.34 -20.81
C TYR A 108 -9.55 -19.82 -22.02
N VAL A 109 -9.20 -20.97 -22.58
CA VAL A 109 -9.67 -21.40 -23.91
C VAL A 109 -10.91 -22.28 -23.81
N SER A 110 -12.01 -21.85 -24.41
CA SER A 110 -13.21 -22.68 -24.57
C SER A 110 -12.94 -23.83 -25.53
N VAL A 111 -12.63 -25.00 -24.98
CA VAL A 111 -12.13 -26.17 -25.74
C VAL A 111 -13.22 -27.14 -26.17
N TYR A 112 -14.39 -27.16 -25.51
CA TYR A 112 -15.41 -28.18 -25.72
C TYR A 112 -15.93 -28.22 -27.16
N GLN A 113 -16.05 -29.44 -27.71
CA GLN A 113 -16.68 -29.70 -29.01
C GLN A 113 -17.77 -30.76 -28.86
N SER A 114 -18.91 -30.56 -29.52
CA SER A 114 -20.03 -31.53 -29.49
C SER A 114 -19.78 -32.81 -30.29
N THR A 115 -18.71 -32.85 -31.09
CA THR A 115 -18.26 -34.01 -31.88
C THR A 115 -16.84 -34.38 -31.47
N PRO A 116 -16.53 -35.67 -31.21
CA PRO A 116 -15.18 -36.07 -30.82
C PRO A 116 -14.12 -35.80 -31.90
N ASN A 117 -12.92 -35.43 -31.46
CA ASN A 117 -11.73 -35.29 -32.31
C ASN A 117 -11.14 -36.66 -32.73
N SER A 118 -10.03 -36.67 -33.49
CA SER A 118 -9.40 -37.91 -33.95
C SER A 118 -8.89 -38.83 -32.81
N SER A 119 -8.63 -38.26 -31.63
CA SER A 119 -8.24 -38.96 -30.40
C SER A 119 -9.46 -39.41 -29.55
N GLY A 120 -10.70 -39.18 -30.03
CA GLY A 120 -11.94 -39.54 -29.35
C GLY A 120 -12.36 -38.60 -28.21
N ARG A 121 -11.75 -37.42 -28.10
CA ARG A 121 -12.02 -36.43 -27.05
C ARG A 121 -13.03 -35.39 -27.53
N LEU A 122 -13.92 -34.90 -26.66
CA LEU A 122 -14.87 -33.82 -26.98
C LEU A 122 -14.21 -32.42 -26.87
N MET A 123 -13.15 -32.21 -27.66
CA MET A 123 -12.39 -30.95 -27.76
C MET A 123 -11.94 -30.67 -29.21
N TYR A 124 -11.23 -29.56 -29.44
CA TYR A 124 -10.57 -29.27 -30.73
C TYR A 124 -9.60 -30.37 -31.18
N GLN A 125 -9.11 -30.29 -32.42
CA GLN A 125 -8.10 -31.24 -32.86
C GLN A 125 -6.84 -31.15 -32.01
N ASP A 126 -6.36 -32.33 -31.65
CA ASP A 126 -5.32 -32.58 -30.65
C ASP A 126 -4.01 -31.81 -30.99
N ASP A 127 -3.72 -31.65 -32.29
CA ASP A 127 -2.54 -30.93 -32.81
C ASP A 127 -2.76 -29.41 -32.98
N ASP A 128 -4.02 -28.94 -33.15
CA ASP A 128 -4.33 -27.51 -33.16
C ASP A 128 -4.16 -26.91 -31.75
N MET A 129 -4.58 -27.65 -30.72
CA MET A 129 -4.32 -27.28 -29.33
C MET A 129 -2.82 -27.29 -29.02
N ALA A 130 -2.08 -28.29 -29.49
CA ALA A 130 -0.63 -28.37 -29.25
C ALA A 130 0.10 -27.18 -29.87
N ALA A 131 -0.31 -26.76 -31.07
CA ALA A 131 0.22 -25.58 -31.74
C ALA A 131 -0.11 -24.27 -31.00
N LEU A 132 -1.34 -24.11 -30.49
CA LEU A 132 -1.72 -22.94 -29.69
C LEU A 132 -0.92 -22.85 -28.39
N ILE A 133 -0.89 -23.94 -27.63
CA ILE A 133 -0.20 -24.04 -26.34
C ILE A 133 1.30 -23.79 -26.51
N THR A 134 1.94 -24.41 -27.51
CA THR A 134 3.37 -24.17 -27.79
C THR A 134 3.67 -22.71 -28.11
N ALA A 135 2.78 -22.03 -28.85
CA ALA A 135 2.95 -20.62 -29.19
C ALA A 135 2.74 -19.70 -27.97
N ALA A 136 1.74 -19.97 -27.13
CA ALA A 136 1.47 -19.25 -25.89
C ALA A 136 2.63 -19.37 -24.90
N HIS A 137 3.10 -20.60 -24.64
CA HIS A 137 4.28 -20.85 -23.79
C HIS A 137 5.55 -20.17 -24.30
N ALA A 138 5.77 -20.11 -25.62
CA ALA A 138 6.90 -19.39 -26.21
C ALA A 138 6.86 -17.87 -25.96
N ASN A 139 5.69 -17.33 -25.61
CA ASN A 139 5.45 -15.94 -25.24
C ASN A 139 5.21 -15.75 -23.73
N GLY A 140 5.45 -16.80 -22.92
CA GLY A 140 5.30 -16.75 -21.46
C GLY A 140 3.86 -16.72 -20.94
N GLN A 141 2.89 -17.15 -21.76
CA GLN A 141 1.49 -17.22 -21.37
C GLN A 141 1.08 -18.65 -20.99
N GLU A 142 0.29 -18.80 -19.93
CA GLU A 142 -0.35 -20.07 -19.56
C GLU A 142 -1.63 -20.31 -20.37
N VAL A 143 -1.98 -21.59 -20.62
CA VAL A 143 -3.18 -21.98 -21.34
C VAL A 143 -4.04 -22.93 -20.52
N TRP A 144 -5.26 -22.47 -20.22
CA TRP A 144 -6.22 -23.20 -19.40
C TRP A 144 -7.37 -23.71 -20.25
N ALA A 145 -7.82 -24.94 -19.99
CA ALA A 145 -9.00 -25.50 -20.61
C ALA A 145 -10.27 -25.01 -19.90
N ALA A 146 -11.11 -24.24 -20.60
CA ALA A 146 -12.42 -23.82 -20.08
C ALA A 146 -13.44 -24.96 -20.16
N TYR A 147 -14.15 -25.19 -19.06
CA TYR A 147 -15.36 -25.99 -19.04
C TYR A 147 -16.42 -25.40 -18.12
N GLY A 148 -17.68 -25.48 -18.54
CA GLY A 148 -18.78 -24.87 -17.82
C GLY A 148 -20.12 -25.29 -18.40
N ASP A 149 -21.09 -25.55 -17.54
CA ASP A 149 -22.51 -25.66 -17.87
C ASP A 149 -23.34 -25.49 -16.58
N PRO A 150 -24.42 -24.67 -16.59
CA PRO A 150 -25.30 -24.46 -15.44
C PRO A 150 -25.83 -25.73 -14.77
N GLY A 151 -25.97 -26.83 -15.52
CA GLY A 151 -26.50 -28.10 -15.05
C GLY A 151 -25.48 -29.03 -14.38
N PHE A 152 -24.18 -28.72 -14.39
CA PHE A 152 -23.14 -29.62 -13.84
C PHE A 152 -23.37 -30.04 -12.37
N PRO A 153 -23.71 -29.13 -11.42
CA PRO A 153 -23.99 -29.51 -10.04
C PRO A 153 -25.10 -30.56 -9.88
N ALA A 154 -26.15 -30.48 -10.71
CA ALA A 154 -27.28 -31.41 -10.67
C ALA A 154 -26.95 -32.80 -11.24
N LEU A 155 -25.85 -32.94 -11.99
CA LEU A 155 -25.36 -34.23 -12.48
C LEU A 155 -24.54 -34.98 -11.42
N GLY A 156 -23.82 -34.25 -10.56
CA GLY A 156 -23.02 -34.80 -9.46
C GLY A 156 -21.80 -35.63 -9.90
N CYS A 157 -20.94 -35.94 -8.93
CA CYS A 157 -19.65 -36.61 -9.16
C CYS A 157 -19.75 -38.02 -9.76
N GLY A 158 -20.93 -38.66 -9.66
CA GLY A 158 -21.20 -39.97 -10.27
C GLY A 158 -21.51 -39.91 -11.77
N SER A 159 -21.75 -38.72 -12.33
CA SER A 159 -22.00 -38.56 -13.76
C SER A 159 -20.71 -38.64 -14.56
N SER A 160 -20.73 -39.44 -15.63
CA SER A 160 -19.59 -39.51 -16.55
C SER A 160 -19.35 -38.18 -17.26
N PHE A 161 -20.38 -37.37 -17.54
CA PHE A 161 -20.22 -36.21 -18.43
C PHE A 161 -19.28 -35.11 -17.89
N PRO A 162 -19.53 -34.50 -16.71
CA PRO A 162 -18.65 -33.43 -16.21
C PRO A 162 -17.28 -33.98 -15.81
N MET A 163 -17.22 -35.18 -15.21
CA MET A 163 -15.96 -35.82 -14.82
C MET A 163 -15.10 -36.23 -16.04
N GLN A 164 -15.73 -36.60 -17.16
CA GLN A 164 -15.02 -36.91 -18.41
C GLN A 164 -14.36 -35.68 -19.03
N ARG A 165 -14.86 -34.45 -18.80
CA ARG A 165 -14.17 -33.23 -19.24
C ARG A 165 -12.81 -33.07 -18.55
N MET A 166 -12.76 -33.30 -17.23
CA MET A 166 -11.50 -33.29 -16.47
C MET A 166 -10.54 -34.39 -16.94
N ALA A 167 -11.07 -35.61 -17.11
CA ALA A 167 -10.31 -36.75 -17.60
C ALA A 167 -9.77 -36.56 -19.03
N GLU A 168 -10.49 -35.82 -19.88
CA GLU A 168 -10.08 -35.49 -21.25
C GLU A 168 -8.85 -34.59 -21.29
N VAL A 169 -8.76 -33.57 -20.42
CA VAL A 169 -7.58 -32.70 -20.26
C VAL A 169 -6.41 -33.48 -19.67
N ALA A 170 -6.64 -34.24 -18.60
CA ALA A 170 -5.60 -35.08 -17.98
C ALA A 170 -5.00 -36.08 -18.99
N ALA A 171 -5.86 -36.74 -19.78
CA ALA A 171 -5.43 -37.66 -20.82
C ALA A 171 -4.84 -36.96 -22.07
N TYR A 172 -5.16 -35.68 -22.32
CA TYR A 172 -4.49 -34.87 -23.34
C TYR A 172 -3.05 -34.58 -22.91
N ASN A 173 -2.88 -34.02 -21.71
CA ASN A 173 -1.57 -33.70 -21.15
C ASN A 173 -0.67 -34.93 -21.04
N ALA A 174 -1.22 -36.08 -20.63
CA ALA A 174 -0.50 -37.35 -20.57
C ALA A 174 0.00 -37.85 -21.95
N SER A 175 -0.59 -37.38 -23.06
CA SER A 175 -0.22 -37.76 -24.43
C SER A 175 0.75 -36.78 -25.11
N ARG A 176 1.11 -35.67 -24.45
CA ARG A 176 1.85 -34.53 -25.04
C ARG A 176 3.19 -34.29 -24.35
N SER A 177 4.13 -33.65 -25.05
CA SER A 177 5.39 -33.17 -24.45
C SER A 177 5.14 -31.96 -23.55
N LEU A 178 6.11 -31.59 -22.70
CA LEU A 178 5.87 -30.60 -21.62
C LEU A 178 5.33 -29.26 -22.14
N ASN A 179 5.89 -28.75 -23.24
CA ASN A 179 5.53 -27.45 -23.81
C ASN A 179 4.21 -27.46 -24.62
N GLU A 180 3.54 -28.61 -24.73
CA GLU A 180 2.30 -28.81 -25.48
C GLU A 180 1.09 -29.12 -24.55
N ARG A 181 1.25 -28.94 -23.23
CA ARG A 181 0.25 -29.28 -22.20
C ARG A 181 -0.51 -28.05 -21.73
N PHE A 182 -1.79 -28.21 -21.39
CA PHE A 182 -2.50 -27.19 -20.61
C PHE A 182 -1.88 -27.06 -19.22
N ASP A 183 -1.74 -25.83 -18.73
CA ASP A 183 -1.30 -25.55 -17.36
C ASP A 183 -2.42 -25.84 -16.34
N GLY A 184 -3.67 -25.63 -16.74
CA GLY A 184 -4.82 -25.78 -15.85
C GLY A 184 -6.17 -26.00 -16.52
N VAL A 185 -7.19 -26.11 -15.68
CA VAL A 185 -8.61 -26.08 -16.02
C VAL A 185 -9.26 -24.91 -15.30
N VAL A 186 -10.12 -24.18 -15.98
CA VAL A 186 -10.90 -23.09 -15.38
C VAL A 186 -12.39 -23.36 -15.59
N LEU A 187 -13.14 -23.27 -14.49
CA LEU A 187 -14.55 -23.64 -14.42
C LEU A 187 -15.44 -22.40 -14.55
N ASP A 188 -16.36 -22.43 -15.51
CA ASP A 188 -17.38 -21.39 -15.74
C ASP A 188 -18.77 -21.98 -15.50
N ILE A 189 -19.07 -22.29 -14.23
CA ILE A 189 -20.30 -22.99 -13.84
C ILE A 189 -21.26 -21.97 -13.24
N GLU A 190 -22.28 -21.63 -14.02
CA GLU A 190 -23.28 -20.61 -13.68
C GLU A 190 -24.69 -21.20 -13.46
N PRO A 191 -25.01 -21.80 -12.29
CA PRO A 191 -26.35 -22.31 -12.04
C PRO A 191 -27.43 -21.22 -12.09
N ALA A 192 -28.69 -21.63 -12.26
CA ALA A 192 -29.82 -20.70 -12.29
C ALA A 192 -30.08 -20.09 -10.90
N GLU A 193 -30.19 -18.77 -10.85
CA GLU A 193 -30.40 -18.01 -9.60
C GLU A 193 -31.89 -17.74 -9.30
N PRO A 194 -32.28 -17.61 -8.01
CA PRO A 194 -31.45 -17.79 -6.83
C PRO A 194 -31.23 -19.27 -6.48
N MET A 195 -29.98 -19.66 -6.22
CA MET A 195 -29.63 -21.00 -5.72
C MET A 195 -30.12 -21.23 -4.28
N SER A 196 -30.61 -22.45 -3.98
CA SER A 196 -30.86 -22.89 -2.60
C SER A 196 -29.60 -23.44 -1.94
N GLU A 197 -29.61 -23.60 -0.61
CA GLU A 197 -28.49 -24.21 0.14
C GLU A 197 -28.11 -25.60 -0.41
N ALA A 198 -29.11 -26.40 -0.81
CA ALA A 198 -28.87 -27.73 -1.40
C ALA A 198 -28.20 -27.64 -2.79
N ASP A 199 -28.50 -26.60 -3.57
CA ASP A 199 -27.86 -26.37 -4.87
C ASP A 199 -26.40 -25.93 -4.69
N PHE A 200 -26.12 -25.08 -3.69
CA PHE A 200 -24.75 -24.75 -3.31
C PHE A 200 -23.98 -25.97 -2.80
N GLN A 201 -24.57 -26.79 -1.93
CA GLN A 201 -23.94 -28.05 -1.47
C GLN A 201 -23.62 -28.99 -2.64
N ALA A 202 -24.51 -29.10 -3.63
CA ALA A 202 -24.26 -29.88 -4.84
C ALA A 202 -23.10 -29.30 -5.68
N MET A 203 -23.02 -27.98 -5.84
CA MET A 203 -21.95 -27.29 -6.56
C MET A 203 -20.59 -27.44 -5.85
N LEU A 204 -20.54 -27.18 -4.55
CA LEU A 204 -19.34 -27.36 -3.72
C LEU A 204 -18.84 -28.81 -3.75
N THR A 205 -19.75 -29.79 -3.69
CA THR A 205 -19.42 -31.21 -3.86
C THR A 205 -18.85 -31.49 -5.26
N GLN A 206 -19.42 -30.90 -6.30
CA GLN A 206 -18.97 -31.06 -7.68
C GLN A 206 -17.56 -30.48 -7.90
N TYR A 207 -17.27 -29.31 -7.31
CA TYR A 207 -15.95 -28.66 -7.33
C TYR A 207 -14.89 -29.51 -6.62
N GLN A 208 -15.22 -30.02 -5.43
CA GLN A 208 -14.37 -30.94 -4.68
C GLN A 208 -13.99 -32.17 -5.53
N CYS A 209 -14.96 -32.78 -6.21
CA CYS A 209 -14.71 -33.92 -7.09
C CYS A 209 -13.86 -33.59 -8.33
N PHE A 210 -13.97 -32.38 -8.91
CA PHE A 210 -13.09 -31.97 -10.00
C PHE A 210 -11.64 -31.84 -9.54
N ARG A 211 -11.41 -31.22 -8.38
CA ARG A 211 -10.08 -31.11 -7.77
C ARG A 211 -9.46 -32.48 -7.52
N ASP A 212 -10.22 -33.42 -6.98
CA ASP A 212 -9.73 -34.77 -6.66
C ASP A 212 -9.51 -35.65 -7.90
N ALA A 213 -10.10 -35.30 -9.05
CA ALA A 213 -9.97 -36.04 -10.31
C ALA A 213 -8.84 -35.53 -11.22
N LEU A 214 -8.36 -34.30 -11.02
CA LEU A 214 -7.25 -33.73 -11.79
C LEU A 214 -5.89 -34.15 -11.18
N PRO A 215 -4.88 -34.47 -12.02
CA PRO A 215 -3.51 -34.63 -11.54
C PRO A 215 -2.99 -33.31 -10.95
N SER A 216 -2.18 -33.36 -9.90
CA SER A 216 -1.59 -32.19 -9.23
C SER A 216 -0.64 -31.35 -10.10
N SER A 217 -0.42 -31.73 -11.36
CA SER A 217 0.32 -30.96 -12.36
C SER A 217 -0.61 -30.21 -13.33
N ILE A 218 -1.90 -30.13 -13.02
CA ILE A 218 -2.90 -29.36 -13.74
C ILE A 218 -3.60 -28.49 -12.70
N LYS A 219 -3.41 -27.18 -12.81
CA LYS A 219 -4.01 -26.17 -11.95
C LYS A 219 -5.54 -26.16 -12.08
N LEU A 220 -6.25 -25.62 -11.10
CA LEU A 220 -7.70 -25.48 -11.12
C LEU A 220 -8.15 -24.09 -10.68
N ALA A 221 -8.97 -23.44 -11.51
CA ALA A 221 -9.60 -22.15 -11.24
C ALA A 221 -11.12 -22.21 -11.41
N THR A 222 -11.86 -21.23 -10.87
CA THR A 222 -13.31 -21.13 -11.05
C THR A 222 -13.79 -19.68 -11.10
N ALA A 223 -14.78 -19.40 -11.95
CA ALA A 223 -15.59 -18.20 -11.89
C ALA A 223 -16.71 -18.35 -10.84
N ILE A 224 -17.07 -17.26 -10.17
CA ILE A 224 -18.12 -17.18 -9.15
C ILE A 224 -18.94 -15.89 -9.29
N ARG A 225 -20.18 -15.87 -8.78
CA ARG A 225 -20.95 -14.62 -8.66
C ARG A 225 -20.54 -13.86 -7.40
N PHE A 226 -20.36 -12.54 -7.52
CA PHE A 226 -20.06 -11.62 -6.39
C PHE A 226 -21.11 -11.59 -5.26
N PHE A 227 -22.29 -12.18 -5.48
CA PHE A 227 -23.39 -12.19 -4.51
C PHE A 227 -23.65 -13.59 -3.91
N TRP A 228 -22.70 -14.52 -4.02
CA TRP A 228 -22.76 -15.84 -3.37
C TRP A 228 -22.47 -15.78 -1.86
N THR A 229 -23.13 -14.85 -1.18
CA THR A 229 -23.04 -14.61 0.27
C THR A 229 -24.00 -15.48 1.09
N THR A 230 -24.80 -16.34 0.43
CA THR A 230 -25.74 -17.26 1.09
C THR A 230 -24.98 -18.17 2.07
N PRO A 231 -25.37 -18.23 3.36
CA PRO A 231 -24.80 -19.18 4.30
C PRO A 231 -25.17 -20.61 3.92
N VAL A 232 -24.16 -21.48 3.87
CA VAL A 232 -24.27 -22.90 3.47
C VAL A 232 -23.52 -23.74 4.49
N GLU A 233 -24.16 -24.77 5.03
CA GLU A 233 -23.50 -25.83 5.79
C GLU A 233 -22.74 -26.76 4.83
N TYR A 234 -21.40 -26.70 4.84
CA TYR A 234 -20.55 -27.54 4.02
C TYR A 234 -19.23 -27.90 4.73
N PRO A 235 -18.77 -29.17 4.70
CA PRO A 235 -19.57 -30.37 4.42
C PRO A 235 -20.82 -30.45 5.32
N VAL A 236 -21.83 -31.22 4.91
CA VAL A 236 -23.09 -31.35 5.66
C VAL A 236 -22.82 -31.98 7.03
N GLY A 237 -23.13 -31.27 8.11
CA GLY A 237 -22.81 -31.64 9.50
C GLY A 237 -21.57 -30.94 10.09
N GLU A 238 -20.92 -30.02 9.36
CA GLU A 238 -19.68 -29.36 9.79
C GLU A 238 -19.84 -27.84 10.02
N THR A 239 -19.56 -27.01 9.01
CA THR A 239 -19.47 -25.54 9.17
C THR A 239 -20.40 -24.78 8.25
N THR A 240 -21.19 -23.86 8.82
CA THR A 240 -22.03 -22.90 8.06
C THR A 240 -21.28 -21.58 7.84
N ARG A 241 -21.05 -21.23 6.57
CA ARG A 241 -20.38 -19.99 6.11
C ARG A 241 -20.96 -19.54 4.76
N PRO A 242 -20.79 -18.28 4.33
CA PRO A 242 -21.06 -17.86 2.96
C PRO A 242 -20.47 -18.81 1.91
N ALA A 243 -21.18 -19.03 0.80
CA ALA A 243 -20.76 -19.97 -0.23
C ALA A 243 -19.40 -19.60 -0.88
N TYR A 244 -19.09 -18.31 -1.03
CA TYR A 244 -17.80 -17.86 -1.55
C TYR A 244 -16.62 -18.24 -0.61
N GLU A 245 -16.80 -18.20 0.72
CA GLU A 245 -15.76 -18.57 1.68
C GLU A 245 -15.36 -20.05 1.52
N HIS A 246 -16.34 -20.94 1.34
CA HIS A 246 -16.08 -22.36 1.05
C HIS A 246 -15.28 -22.58 -0.24
N ILE A 247 -15.51 -21.75 -1.28
CA ILE A 247 -14.76 -21.82 -2.54
C ILE A 247 -13.33 -21.30 -2.34
N ILE A 248 -13.14 -20.23 -1.55
CA ILE A 248 -11.81 -19.71 -1.22
C ILE A 248 -11.01 -20.70 -0.35
N ASP A 249 -11.67 -21.49 0.50
CA ASP A 249 -11.03 -22.57 1.28
C ASP A 249 -10.63 -23.79 0.40
N MET A 250 -11.18 -23.95 -0.81
CA MET A 250 -11.02 -25.15 -1.65
C MET A 250 -9.69 -25.31 -2.41
N ASN A 251 -8.65 -24.53 -2.09
CA ASN A 251 -7.32 -24.61 -2.73
C ASN A 251 -7.35 -24.57 -4.28
N PHE A 252 -8.21 -23.72 -4.84
CA PHE A 252 -8.10 -23.27 -6.22
C PHE A 252 -6.84 -22.40 -6.41
N ASP A 253 -6.26 -22.42 -7.60
CA ASP A 253 -5.14 -21.56 -8.00
C ASP A 253 -5.60 -20.11 -8.24
N ASN A 254 -6.78 -19.92 -8.87
CA ASN A 254 -7.42 -18.62 -9.07
C ASN A 254 -8.95 -18.72 -8.81
N VAL A 255 -9.55 -17.66 -8.25
CA VAL A 255 -11.01 -17.49 -8.14
C VAL A 255 -11.40 -16.18 -8.81
N ILE A 256 -12.25 -16.26 -9.84
CA ILE A 256 -12.63 -15.13 -10.68
C ILE A 256 -14.00 -14.61 -10.23
N VAL A 257 -14.05 -13.41 -9.67
CA VAL A 257 -15.31 -12.80 -9.22
C VAL A 257 -15.96 -12.09 -10.40
N MET A 258 -17.15 -12.53 -10.80
CA MET A 258 -17.91 -11.91 -11.90
C MET A 258 -18.64 -10.64 -11.44
N GLY A 259 -17.90 -9.71 -10.83
CA GLY A 259 -18.33 -8.40 -10.35
C GLY A 259 -18.51 -7.34 -11.44
N TYR A 260 -18.77 -7.76 -12.68
CA TYR A 260 -18.66 -6.95 -13.91
C TYR A 260 -19.24 -5.53 -13.78
N ARG A 261 -18.36 -4.52 -13.89
CA ARG A 261 -18.66 -3.09 -13.90
C ARG A 261 -17.66 -2.35 -14.77
N ASP A 262 -18.11 -1.26 -15.39
CA ASP A 262 -17.34 -0.31 -16.20
C ASP A 262 -16.57 0.74 -15.36
N PHE A 263 -16.60 0.63 -14.03
CA PHE A 263 -15.87 1.52 -13.12
C PHE A 263 -15.47 0.85 -11.80
N ALA A 264 -14.33 1.26 -11.25
CA ALA A 264 -13.78 0.77 -10.00
C ALA A 264 -14.68 1.09 -8.79
N GLY A 265 -15.22 2.30 -8.74
CA GLY A 265 -16.12 2.75 -7.67
C GLY A 265 -15.42 3.04 -6.34
N THR A 266 -16.06 2.69 -5.23
CA THR A 266 -15.55 2.88 -3.86
C THR A 266 -15.93 1.68 -2.99
N SER A 267 -15.23 1.48 -1.87
CA SER A 267 -15.55 0.44 -0.87
C SER A 267 -16.85 0.68 -0.08
N ASN A 268 -17.52 1.83 -0.24
CA ASN A 268 -18.80 2.08 0.42
C ASN A 268 -19.98 1.54 -0.41
N CYS A 269 -20.22 0.23 -0.30
CA CYS A 269 -21.34 -0.47 -0.95
C CYS A 269 -22.74 0.02 -0.58
N GLY A 270 -22.90 0.85 0.46
CA GLY A 270 -24.18 1.48 0.78
C GLY A 270 -24.59 2.59 -0.21
N VAL A 271 -23.65 3.07 -1.03
CA VAL A 271 -23.85 4.16 -2.01
C VAL A 271 -23.11 3.96 -3.34
N GLY A 272 -22.17 3.01 -3.46
CA GLY A 272 -21.44 2.69 -4.68
C GLY A 272 -21.77 1.31 -5.24
N ASP A 273 -21.54 1.12 -6.55
CA ASP A 273 -21.80 -0.13 -7.30
C ASP A 273 -20.69 -0.39 -8.35
N GLY A 274 -19.42 -0.20 -7.99
CA GLY A 274 -18.26 -0.46 -8.85
C GLY A 274 -17.49 -1.72 -8.43
N ILE A 275 -16.51 -2.14 -9.25
CA ILE A 275 -15.72 -3.38 -9.06
C ILE A 275 -15.21 -3.54 -7.62
N ILE A 276 -14.66 -2.48 -7.02
CA ILE A 276 -14.15 -2.50 -5.63
C ILE A 276 -15.22 -2.98 -4.65
N CYS A 277 -16.45 -2.48 -4.75
CA CYS A 277 -17.54 -2.89 -3.88
C CYS A 277 -17.98 -4.34 -4.15
N ARG A 278 -17.82 -4.84 -5.37
CA ARG A 278 -18.24 -6.19 -5.76
C ARG A 278 -17.25 -7.28 -5.35
N ASP A 279 -15.97 -6.94 -5.24
CA ASP A 279 -14.92 -7.95 -5.04
C ASP A 279 -14.25 -7.86 -3.65
N GLN A 280 -14.55 -6.83 -2.85
CA GLN A 280 -13.85 -6.55 -1.59
C GLN A 280 -14.00 -7.63 -0.52
N ASP A 281 -15.14 -8.34 -0.45
CA ASP A 281 -15.42 -9.32 0.60
C ASP A 281 -14.58 -10.59 0.35
N GLU A 282 -14.53 -11.06 -0.90
CA GLU A 282 -13.66 -12.14 -1.37
C GLU A 282 -12.17 -11.80 -1.21
N VAL A 283 -11.75 -10.60 -1.63
CA VAL A 283 -10.36 -10.14 -1.48
C VAL A 283 -9.95 -10.06 -0.01
N ALA A 284 -10.82 -9.53 0.86
CA ALA A 284 -10.56 -9.44 2.29
C ALA A 284 -10.48 -10.83 2.95
N TYR A 285 -11.37 -11.76 2.58
CA TYR A 285 -11.35 -13.13 3.10
C TYR A 285 -10.08 -13.88 2.68
N ALA A 286 -9.72 -13.85 1.39
CA ALA A 286 -8.48 -14.46 0.89
C ALA A 286 -7.23 -13.85 1.56
N THR A 287 -7.20 -12.54 1.77
CA THR A 287 -6.15 -11.83 2.52
C THR A 287 -6.06 -12.34 3.97
N SER A 288 -7.19 -12.52 4.66
CA SER A 288 -7.23 -13.00 6.05
C SER A 288 -6.66 -14.41 6.24
N LEU A 289 -6.72 -15.23 5.18
CA LEU A 289 -6.15 -16.57 5.12
C LEU A 289 -4.72 -16.60 4.56
N SER A 290 -4.11 -15.45 4.29
CA SER A 290 -2.81 -15.30 3.61
C SER A 290 -2.74 -15.97 2.22
N ARG A 291 -3.89 -16.21 1.57
CA ARG A 291 -3.97 -16.78 0.21
C ARG A 291 -3.66 -15.70 -0.82
N SER A 292 -2.37 -15.41 -0.98
CA SER A 292 -1.90 -14.29 -1.80
C SER A 292 -2.16 -14.52 -3.30
N GLY A 293 -2.63 -13.50 -4.00
CA GLY A 293 -2.82 -13.51 -5.45
C GLY A 293 -4.02 -14.33 -5.97
N LEU A 294 -4.95 -14.74 -5.10
CA LEU A 294 -6.01 -15.69 -5.46
C LEU A 294 -7.17 -15.08 -6.26
N ILE A 295 -7.60 -13.86 -5.91
CA ILE A 295 -8.86 -13.30 -6.39
C ILE A 295 -8.64 -12.44 -7.64
N LEU A 296 -9.28 -12.81 -8.74
CA LEU A 296 -9.24 -12.06 -10.00
C LEU A 296 -10.56 -11.31 -10.20
N ALA A 297 -10.47 -10.00 -10.44
CA ALA A 297 -11.62 -9.17 -10.78
C ALA A 297 -12.10 -9.46 -12.21
N GLY A 298 -13.35 -9.86 -12.36
CA GLY A 298 -13.98 -10.09 -13.66
C GLY A 298 -14.26 -8.78 -14.39
N ILE A 299 -13.89 -8.73 -15.67
CA ILE A 299 -14.07 -7.57 -16.56
C ILE A 299 -14.85 -8.02 -17.80
N GLU A 300 -15.98 -7.37 -18.08
CA GLU A 300 -16.74 -7.61 -19.32
C GLU A 300 -16.41 -6.53 -20.36
N THR A 301 -16.37 -6.95 -21.62
CA THR A 301 -15.94 -6.16 -22.80
C THR A 301 -16.88 -6.31 -23.99
N LYS A 302 -17.90 -7.18 -23.88
CA LYS A 302 -18.89 -7.47 -24.92
C LYS A 302 -19.87 -6.33 -25.15
N ASP A 303 -20.29 -6.14 -26.41
CA ASP A 303 -21.47 -5.32 -26.78
C ASP A 303 -22.73 -5.97 -26.16
N VAL A 304 -23.26 -5.37 -25.09
CA VAL A 304 -24.35 -5.97 -24.31
C VAL A 304 -25.67 -5.92 -25.07
N SER A 305 -26.56 -6.86 -24.76
CA SER A 305 -27.82 -7.01 -25.49
C SER A 305 -28.78 -5.86 -25.14
N PRO A 306 -29.57 -5.33 -26.09
CA PRO A 306 -30.48 -4.22 -25.81
C PRO A 306 -31.44 -4.49 -24.63
N GLY A 307 -31.23 -3.77 -23.53
CA GLY A 307 -31.97 -3.92 -22.27
C GLY A 307 -31.13 -4.47 -21.10
N GLU A 308 -29.91 -4.93 -21.34
CA GLU A 308 -28.89 -5.13 -20.30
C GLU A 308 -28.31 -3.76 -19.87
N PRO A 309 -27.84 -3.58 -18.63
CA PRO A 309 -27.23 -2.31 -18.22
C PRO A 309 -25.86 -2.17 -18.86
N GLU A 310 -25.64 -1.09 -19.61
CA GLU A 310 -24.35 -0.78 -20.24
C GLU A 310 -23.22 -0.74 -19.19
N THR A 311 -23.52 -0.31 -17.95
CA THR A 311 -22.60 -0.24 -16.80
C THR A 311 -22.06 -1.59 -16.26
N ILE A 312 -22.10 -2.65 -17.07
CA ILE A 312 -21.44 -3.92 -16.78
C ILE A 312 -20.27 -4.18 -17.73
N THR A 313 -20.14 -3.44 -18.85
CA THR A 313 -19.16 -3.68 -19.91
C THR A 313 -18.34 -2.43 -20.21
N PHE A 314 -17.11 -2.59 -20.70
CA PHE A 314 -16.28 -1.49 -21.20
C PHE A 314 -16.39 -1.29 -22.73
N PHE A 315 -17.39 -1.87 -23.39
CA PHE A 315 -17.46 -1.90 -24.86
C PHE A 315 -17.59 -0.49 -25.47
N GLU A 316 -18.41 0.38 -24.89
CA GLU A 316 -18.65 1.74 -25.38
C GLU A 316 -17.61 2.76 -24.90
N GLU A 317 -16.99 2.54 -23.73
CA GLU A 317 -15.89 3.32 -23.19
C GLU A 317 -14.56 3.05 -23.90
N GLY A 318 -14.32 1.80 -24.29
CA GLY A 318 -13.07 1.33 -24.89
C GLY A 318 -11.91 1.13 -23.91
N GLN A 319 -10.74 0.81 -24.47
CA GLN A 319 -9.59 0.27 -23.73
C GLN A 319 -9.05 1.21 -22.64
N VAL A 320 -9.11 2.52 -22.88
CA VAL A 320 -8.51 3.54 -22.01
C VAL A 320 -9.19 3.57 -20.65
N SER A 321 -10.52 3.61 -20.65
CA SER A 321 -11.30 3.57 -19.41
C SER A 321 -11.11 2.24 -18.70
N TYR A 322 -11.10 1.12 -19.44
CA TYR A 322 -10.77 -0.19 -18.85
C TYR A 322 -9.42 -0.16 -18.11
N HIS A 323 -8.34 0.30 -18.77
CA HIS A 323 -7.02 0.41 -18.12
C HIS A 323 -7.03 1.32 -16.90
N VAL A 324 -7.64 2.51 -16.99
CA VAL A 324 -7.66 3.46 -15.87
C VAL A 324 -8.48 2.91 -14.69
N GLU A 325 -9.63 2.29 -14.95
CA GLU A 325 -10.47 1.66 -13.92
C GLU A 325 -9.82 0.43 -13.30
N ALA A 326 -9.25 -0.47 -14.12
CA ALA A 326 -8.47 -1.61 -13.62
C ALA A 326 -7.30 -1.14 -12.73
N ARG A 327 -6.55 -0.11 -13.13
CA ARG A 327 -5.49 0.44 -12.28
C ARG A 327 -6.01 1.06 -10.98
N LYS A 328 -7.21 1.66 -10.96
CA LYS A 328 -7.85 2.11 -9.71
C LYS A 328 -8.21 0.93 -8.80
N VAL A 329 -8.75 -0.16 -9.34
CA VAL A 329 -9.04 -1.39 -8.58
C VAL A 329 -7.75 -1.98 -7.99
N ALA A 330 -6.72 -2.17 -8.83
CA ALA A 330 -5.43 -2.71 -8.41
C ALA A 330 -4.76 -1.88 -7.30
N ARG A 331 -4.79 -0.54 -7.42
CA ARG A 331 -4.31 0.36 -6.36
C ARG A 331 -5.17 0.32 -5.09
N HIS A 332 -6.48 0.14 -5.21
CA HIS A 332 -7.35 0.04 -4.04
C HIS A 332 -7.03 -1.19 -3.21
N PHE A 333 -6.78 -2.32 -3.86
CA PHE A 333 -6.42 -3.58 -3.21
C PHE A 333 -4.89 -3.78 -3.02
N GLU A 334 -4.06 -2.75 -3.22
CA GLU A 334 -2.58 -2.87 -3.12
C GLU A 334 -2.11 -3.35 -1.72
N SER A 335 -2.86 -3.04 -0.66
CA SER A 335 -2.58 -3.53 0.71
C SER A 335 -3.21 -4.89 1.04
N SER A 336 -3.98 -5.48 0.12
CA SER A 336 -4.77 -6.70 0.33
C SER A 336 -4.17 -7.84 -0.48
N SER A 337 -3.32 -8.64 0.15
CA SER A 337 -2.55 -9.70 -0.54
C SER A 337 -3.41 -10.70 -1.30
N GLY A 338 -4.68 -10.89 -0.94
CA GLY A 338 -5.63 -11.77 -1.63
C GLY A 338 -5.96 -11.39 -3.07
N PHE A 339 -5.72 -10.15 -3.50
CA PHE A 339 -5.98 -9.71 -4.87
C PHE A 339 -4.88 -10.16 -5.85
N GLY A 340 -5.27 -10.84 -6.94
CA GLY A 340 -4.37 -11.44 -7.93
C GLY A 340 -4.31 -10.72 -9.28
N GLY A 341 -5.33 -9.96 -9.66
CA GLY A 341 -5.39 -9.28 -10.96
C GLY A 341 -6.77 -9.33 -11.60
N PHE A 342 -6.84 -9.57 -12.90
CA PHE A 342 -8.06 -9.40 -13.70
C PHE A 342 -8.33 -10.58 -14.64
N ALA A 343 -9.60 -10.80 -14.98
CA ALA A 343 -10.03 -11.77 -15.99
C ALA A 343 -11.02 -11.14 -16.97
N VAL A 344 -10.62 -10.96 -18.23
CA VAL A 344 -11.42 -10.33 -19.28
C VAL A 344 -12.32 -11.34 -19.99
N HIS A 345 -13.61 -11.03 -20.07
CA HIS A 345 -14.67 -12.00 -20.35
C HIS A 345 -14.72 -12.52 -21.79
N ASN A 346 -14.23 -11.80 -22.81
CA ASN A 346 -14.51 -12.22 -24.18
C ASN A 346 -13.55 -11.65 -25.24
N TYR A 347 -12.51 -12.41 -25.61
CA TYR A 347 -11.61 -12.09 -26.73
C TYR A 347 -12.33 -11.60 -28.00
N SER A 348 -13.47 -12.22 -28.33
CA SER A 348 -14.23 -11.93 -29.56
C SER A 348 -14.62 -10.46 -29.66
N ASP A 349 -14.94 -9.83 -28.54
CA ASP A 349 -15.45 -8.47 -28.44
C ASP A 349 -14.46 -7.51 -27.73
N THR A 350 -13.18 -7.89 -27.68
CA THR A 350 -12.07 -7.00 -27.28
C THR A 350 -11.39 -6.34 -28.47
N ILE A 351 -10.57 -5.33 -28.19
CA ILE A 351 -9.61 -4.71 -29.12
C ILE A 351 -8.65 -5.68 -29.85
N LEU A 352 -8.55 -6.92 -29.39
CA LEU A 352 -7.70 -7.94 -30.00
C LEU A 352 -8.34 -8.54 -31.28
N SER A 353 -9.66 -8.38 -31.47
CA SER A 353 -10.40 -8.78 -32.67
C SER A 353 -10.61 -7.58 -33.63
N ASP A 354 -10.77 -7.81 -34.94
CA ASP A 354 -10.95 -6.74 -35.94
C ASP A 354 -12.37 -6.11 -35.92
N ILE A 355 -13.01 -6.01 -34.75
CA ILE A 355 -14.38 -5.49 -34.67
C ILE A 355 -14.40 -3.97 -34.91
N ALA A 356 -15.07 -3.58 -35.98
CA ALA A 356 -15.36 -2.19 -36.29
C ALA A 356 -16.42 -1.61 -35.34
N GLY A 357 -15.99 -1.03 -34.22
CA GLY A 357 -16.89 -0.40 -33.25
C GLY A 357 -16.23 0.08 -31.97
N TRP A 358 -15.20 -0.62 -31.48
CA TRP A 358 -14.40 -0.19 -30.34
C TRP A 358 -13.72 1.16 -30.63
N PRO A 359 -13.67 2.10 -29.65
CA PRO A 359 -12.86 3.30 -29.76
C PRO A 359 -11.37 2.95 -29.98
N ASP A 360 -10.69 3.71 -30.85
CA ASP A 360 -9.30 3.44 -31.27
C ASP A 360 -8.33 3.37 -30.06
N THR A 361 -7.27 2.57 -30.23
CA THR A 361 -6.13 2.45 -29.32
C THR A 361 -5.52 3.83 -28.99
N LEU A 362 -5.81 4.38 -27.81
CA LEU A 362 -4.78 5.16 -27.11
C LEU A 362 -3.95 4.17 -26.30
N THR A 363 -2.64 4.20 -26.49
CA THR A 363 -1.75 3.28 -25.77
C THR A 363 -1.31 3.92 -24.47
N VAL A 364 -2.21 3.93 -23.50
CA VAL A 364 -1.87 4.23 -22.10
C VAL A 364 -0.66 3.37 -21.70
N GLY A 365 0.35 4.01 -21.11
CA GLY A 365 1.62 3.40 -20.76
C GLY A 365 2.76 3.70 -21.74
N THR A 366 2.56 4.57 -22.74
CA THR A 366 3.56 4.86 -23.78
C THR A 366 3.61 6.33 -24.21
N CYS A 367 4.84 6.85 -24.32
CA CYS A 367 5.13 8.23 -24.72
C CYS A 367 5.02 8.45 -26.25
N ASP A 368 3.83 8.24 -26.81
CA ASP A 368 3.62 8.20 -28.26
C ASP A 368 3.44 9.59 -28.91
N THR A 369 3.09 10.64 -28.15
CA THR A 369 3.01 12.02 -28.68
C THR A 369 4.37 12.72 -28.82
N GLY A 370 5.42 12.14 -28.25
CA GLY A 370 6.80 12.68 -28.32
C GLY A 370 7.01 13.98 -27.56
N GLN A 371 6.20 14.27 -26.53
CA GLN A 371 6.34 15.42 -25.63
C GLN A 371 6.87 14.99 -24.25
N ASN A 372 7.08 15.97 -23.35
CA ASN A 372 7.54 15.68 -21.98
C ASN A 372 6.46 15.08 -21.09
N VAL A 373 5.19 15.40 -21.38
CA VAL A 373 3.99 14.89 -20.72
C VAL A 373 3.05 14.39 -21.80
N ASP A 374 2.56 13.16 -21.68
CA ASP A 374 1.42 12.66 -22.45
C ASP A 374 0.11 12.75 -21.67
N VAL A 375 -1.01 12.77 -22.38
CA VAL A 375 -2.35 12.85 -21.76
C VAL A 375 -3.38 12.06 -22.57
N GLU A 376 -3.74 10.88 -22.08
CA GLU A 376 -4.84 10.05 -22.56
C GLU A 376 -6.10 10.31 -21.72
N ALA A 377 -7.26 10.43 -22.37
CA ALA A 377 -8.52 10.71 -21.72
C ALA A 377 -9.67 9.89 -22.31
N SER A 378 -10.61 9.43 -21.48
CA SER A 378 -11.83 8.73 -21.95
C SER A 378 -12.86 9.65 -22.62
N GLY A 379 -12.66 10.96 -22.60
CA GLY A 379 -13.52 11.91 -23.30
C GLY A 379 -12.88 13.23 -23.69
N GLY A 380 -13.54 13.96 -24.60
CA GLY A 380 -13.05 15.21 -25.15
C GLY A 380 -12.06 14.96 -26.28
N THR A 381 -10.93 15.66 -26.27
CA THR A 381 -9.73 15.27 -27.00
C THR A 381 -9.12 14.08 -26.30
N LEU A 382 -9.04 12.96 -27.02
CA LEU A 382 -8.63 11.69 -26.43
C LEU A 382 -7.13 11.67 -26.09
N GLN A 383 -6.27 12.24 -26.93
CA GLN A 383 -4.82 12.28 -26.70
C GLN A 383 -4.20 13.63 -27.06
N ALA A 384 -3.25 14.11 -26.25
CA ALA A 384 -2.38 15.24 -26.62
C ALA A 384 -1.13 15.34 -25.72
N GLY A 385 0.02 15.60 -26.36
CA GLY A 385 1.28 15.85 -25.65
C GLY A 385 1.50 17.30 -25.24
N TYR A 386 2.15 17.51 -24.09
CA TYR A 386 2.45 18.80 -23.50
C TYR A 386 3.92 18.95 -23.05
N SER A 387 4.43 20.17 -23.10
CA SER A 387 5.82 20.47 -22.70
C SER A 387 6.04 20.53 -21.17
N THR A 388 4.98 20.76 -20.39
CA THR A 388 4.99 20.76 -18.92
C THR A 388 3.66 20.20 -18.37
N LEU A 389 3.64 19.76 -17.11
CA LEU A 389 2.44 19.31 -16.41
C LEU A 389 1.45 20.47 -16.21
N GLY A 390 1.95 21.69 -16.01
CA GLY A 390 1.12 22.89 -15.96
C GLY A 390 0.40 23.20 -17.27
N ALA A 391 0.99 22.88 -18.42
CA ALA A 391 0.32 23.00 -19.72
C ALA A 391 -0.76 21.92 -19.92
N ALA A 392 -0.50 20.67 -19.53
CA ALA A 392 -1.49 19.60 -19.51
C ALA A 392 -2.69 19.96 -18.61
N PHE A 393 -2.43 20.38 -17.37
CA PHE A 393 -3.47 20.84 -16.44
C PHE A 393 -4.27 22.03 -16.98
N ALA A 394 -3.64 22.98 -17.68
CA ALA A 394 -4.35 24.08 -18.33
C ALA A 394 -5.34 23.60 -19.40
N ALA A 395 -4.99 22.55 -20.16
CA ALA A 395 -5.89 21.94 -21.14
C ALA A 395 -7.04 21.18 -20.49
N ILE A 396 -6.77 20.41 -19.42
CA ILE A 396 -7.80 19.74 -18.60
C ILE A 396 -8.77 20.76 -18.00
N ASN A 397 -8.24 21.84 -17.42
CA ASN A 397 -9.04 22.96 -16.87
C ASN A 397 -9.93 23.65 -17.93
N ALA A 398 -9.48 23.66 -19.19
CA ALA A 398 -10.23 24.18 -20.33
C ALA A 398 -11.28 23.19 -20.89
N GLY A 399 -11.38 21.97 -20.34
CA GLY A 399 -12.27 20.92 -20.83
C GLY A 399 -11.78 20.28 -22.15
N THR A 400 -10.49 20.39 -22.45
CA THR A 400 -9.88 19.73 -23.63
C THR A 400 -9.91 18.22 -23.44
N HIS A 401 -9.49 17.75 -22.27
CA HIS A 401 -9.56 16.37 -21.82
C HIS A 401 -10.65 16.26 -20.74
N THR A 402 -11.45 15.19 -20.78
CA THR A 402 -12.60 14.97 -19.89
C THR A 402 -12.77 13.49 -19.59
N GLY A 403 -13.59 13.16 -18.60
CA GLY A 403 -13.71 11.78 -18.11
C GLY A 403 -12.49 11.38 -17.29
N ASP A 404 -12.00 10.17 -17.49
CA ASP A 404 -10.85 9.61 -16.78
C ASP A 404 -9.58 9.90 -17.56
N ILE A 405 -8.56 10.42 -16.87
CA ILE A 405 -7.39 11.02 -17.52
C ILE A 405 -6.10 10.43 -16.95
N ALA A 406 -5.28 9.83 -17.81
CA ALA A 406 -3.89 9.55 -17.52
C ALA A 406 -3.03 10.77 -17.90
N VAL A 407 -1.98 11.03 -17.12
CA VAL A 407 -1.03 12.11 -17.35
C VAL A 407 0.38 11.54 -17.18
N GLU A 408 1.00 11.19 -18.29
CA GLU A 408 2.19 10.35 -18.32
C GLU A 408 3.44 11.22 -18.39
N ILE A 409 4.32 11.16 -17.38
CA ILE A 409 5.57 11.92 -17.37
C ILE A 409 6.61 11.14 -18.18
N CYS A 410 6.86 11.63 -19.40
CA CYS A 410 7.69 10.98 -20.41
C CYS A 410 9.15 11.48 -20.41
N ALA A 411 9.38 12.70 -19.95
CA ALA A 411 10.72 13.26 -19.77
C ALA A 411 10.77 14.20 -18.55
N SER A 412 11.98 14.48 -18.08
CA SER A 412 12.18 15.49 -17.04
C SER A 412 11.82 16.88 -17.55
N LEU A 413 11.12 17.66 -16.72
CA LEU A 413 10.53 18.95 -17.10
C LEU A 413 10.68 20.01 -16.00
N ASP A 414 10.48 21.27 -16.37
CA ASP A 414 10.49 22.42 -15.46
C ASP A 414 9.24 23.28 -15.69
N GLU A 415 8.41 23.46 -14.65
CA GLU A 415 7.26 24.37 -14.64
C GLU A 415 7.67 25.84 -14.55
N GLY A 416 8.91 26.11 -14.13
CA GLY A 416 9.41 27.44 -13.88
C GLY A 416 8.63 28.16 -12.78
N VAL A 417 8.33 29.44 -13.01
CA VAL A 417 7.81 30.36 -11.98
C VAL A 417 6.29 30.26 -11.73
N ASN A 418 5.57 29.51 -12.57
CA ASN A 418 4.12 29.36 -12.48
C ASN A 418 3.79 27.96 -11.95
N PRO A 419 2.95 27.83 -10.90
CA PRO A 419 2.51 26.52 -10.43
C PRO A 419 1.67 25.75 -11.46
N ALA A 420 1.98 24.48 -11.66
CA ALA A 420 1.09 23.52 -12.32
C ALA A 420 -0.17 23.38 -11.47
N THR A 421 -1.26 24.04 -11.89
CA THR A 421 -2.50 24.15 -11.10
C THR A 421 -3.64 23.44 -11.82
N LEU A 422 -4.13 22.37 -11.20
CA LEU A 422 -5.36 21.68 -11.58
C LEU A 422 -6.52 22.23 -10.74
N ASN A 423 -7.65 22.54 -11.37
CA ASN A 423 -8.87 22.96 -10.67
C ASN A 423 -9.79 21.77 -10.38
N SER A 424 -10.77 21.95 -9.50
CA SER A 424 -11.88 21.01 -9.28
C SER A 424 -12.61 20.66 -10.59
N SER A 425 -13.07 19.42 -10.71
CA SER A 425 -14.08 19.05 -11.71
C SER A 425 -15.35 19.90 -11.51
N GLY A 426 -15.95 20.38 -12.60
CA GLY A 426 -17.02 21.38 -12.60
C GLY A 426 -16.56 22.84 -12.48
N ALA A 427 -15.27 23.13 -12.28
CA ALA A 427 -14.76 24.49 -12.28
C ALA A 427 -14.60 25.03 -13.71
N GLY A 428 -15.62 25.75 -14.20
CA GLY A 428 -15.63 26.31 -15.55
C GLY A 428 -15.91 25.25 -16.60
N SER A 429 -14.89 24.83 -17.34
CA SER A 429 -14.99 23.77 -18.36
C SER A 429 -14.35 22.44 -17.93
N ALA A 430 -13.59 22.42 -16.83
CA ALA A 430 -13.00 21.20 -16.27
C ALA A 430 -14.09 20.16 -15.98
N THR A 431 -14.01 18.97 -16.58
CA THR A 431 -15.02 17.91 -16.43
C THR A 431 -14.35 16.53 -16.46
N TYR A 432 -13.77 16.11 -15.33
CA TYR A 432 -13.08 14.82 -15.21
C TYR A 432 -13.66 13.98 -14.05
N SER A 433 -13.57 12.66 -14.16
CA SER A 433 -13.97 11.67 -13.14
C SER A 433 -12.79 11.28 -12.25
N SER A 434 -11.58 11.17 -12.82
CA SER A 434 -10.33 10.97 -12.10
C SER A 434 -9.13 11.46 -12.89
N ILE A 435 -8.00 11.65 -12.21
CA ILE A 435 -6.70 11.90 -12.86
C ILE A 435 -5.62 11.03 -12.21
N GLU A 436 -4.85 10.35 -13.06
CA GLU A 436 -3.68 9.55 -12.69
C GLU A 436 -2.42 10.21 -13.24
N ILE A 437 -1.38 10.42 -12.43
CA ILE A 437 -0.13 11.08 -12.83
C ILE A 437 1.03 10.16 -12.44
N TYR A 438 1.85 9.73 -13.41
CA TYR A 438 2.97 8.78 -13.18
C TYR A 438 4.07 8.89 -14.23
N PRO A 439 5.33 8.53 -13.91
CA PRO A 439 6.42 8.44 -14.88
C PRO A 439 6.35 7.19 -15.75
N LEU A 440 6.87 7.29 -16.98
CA LEU A 440 7.11 6.14 -17.88
C LEU A 440 8.60 5.81 -18.07
N SER A 441 9.47 6.44 -17.29
CA SER A 441 10.90 6.12 -17.23
C SER A 441 11.44 6.34 -15.83
N ASP A 442 12.52 5.64 -15.50
CA ASP A 442 13.12 5.70 -14.17
C ASP A 442 13.92 6.99 -13.96
N GLY A 443 13.85 7.55 -12.76
CA GLY A 443 14.66 8.72 -12.35
C GLY A 443 14.26 10.06 -12.99
N LEU A 444 13.01 10.21 -13.42
CA LEU A 444 12.50 11.47 -13.97
C LEU A 444 12.32 12.55 -12.90
N THR A 445 12.32 13.81 -13.33
CA THR A 445 12.20 14.98 -12.45
C THR A 445 11.16 15.99 -12.94
N ILE A 446 10.36 16.52 -12.01
CA ILE A 446 9.54 17.72 -12.21
C ILE A 446 10.14 18.82 -11.34
N THR A 447 10.70 19.85 -11.99
CA THR A 447 11.25 21.02 -11.30
C THR A 447 10.26 22.19 -11.37
N GLY A 448 10.35 23.12 -10.42
CA GLY A 448 9.68 24.42 -10.52
C GLY A 448 10.13 25.37 -9.42
N ASN A 449 10.09 26.68 -9.68
CA ASN A 449 10.48 27.73 -8.75
C ASN A 449 9.38 28.80 -8.54
N PRO A 450 8.15 28.38 -8.18
CA PRO A 450 7.05 29.31 -7.96
C PRO A 450 7.31 30.24 -6.77
N GLY A 451 6.60 31.38 -6.76
CA GLY A 451 6.72 32.38 -5.70
C GLY A 451 6.41 31.84 -4.29
N ASN A 452 6.84 32.58 -3.27
CA ASN A 452 6.54 32.26 -1.88
C ASN A 452 5.03 32.11 -1.65
N GLY A 453 4.64 31.05 -0.96
CA GLY A 453 3.23 30.75 -0.65
C GLY A 453 2.51 29.84 -1.65
N PHE A 454 3.21 29.33 -2.66
CA PHE A 454 2.66 28.40 -3.65
C PHE A 454 3.34 27.02 -3.60
N GLY A 455 2.63 26.00 -4.08
CA GLY A 455 3.22 24.71 -4.43
C GLY A 455 3.76 24.72 -5.86
N ILE A 456 4.60 23.74 -6.24
CA ILE A 456 4.90 23.51 -7.67
C ILE A 456 3.66 22.93 -8.34
N ILE A 457 3.13 21.87 -7.73
CA ILE A 457 1.90 21.20 -8.13
C ILE A 457 0.80 21.61 -7.14
N GLN A 458 -0.32 22.11 -7.65
CA GLN A 458 -1.44 22.60 -6.87
C GLN A 458 -2.75 21.95 -7.29
N PHE A 459 -3.35 21.21 -6.38
CA PHE A 459 -4.70 20.66 -6.47
C PHE A 459 -5.68 21.66 -5.85
N ASN A 460 -6.31 22.47 -6.71
CA ASN A 460 -7.20 23.57 -6.36
C ASN A 460 -8.65 23.06 -6.31
N GLY A 461 -8.93 22.28 -5.27
CA GLY A 461 -10.18 21.55 -5.11
C GLY A 461 -10.30 20.27 -5.92
N SER A 462 -9.19 19.73 -6.40
CA SER A 462 -9.21 18.57 -7.28
C SER A 462 -9.55 17.30 -6.51
N ASP A 463 -10.72 16.72 -6.77
CA ASP A 463 -11.10 15.40 -6.28
C ASP A 463 -10.48 14.27 -7.16
N ASN A 464 -10.37 13.05 -6.62
CA ASN A 464 -10.02 11.81 -7.34
C ASN A 464 -8.66 11.84 -8.07
N ILE A 465 -7.59 12.19 -7.34
CA ILE A 465 -6.24 12.32 -7.90
C ILE A 465 -5.33 11.21 -7.36
N ALA A 466 -4.71 10.44 -8.26
CA ALA A 466 -3.59 9.55 -7.93
C ALA A 466 -2.30 10.13 -8.51
N PHE A 467 -1.40 10.59 -7.65
CA PHE A 467 -0.06 11.01 -8.04
C PHE A 467 0.94 9.95 -7.59
N ASP A 468 1.38 9.13 -8.53
CA ASP A 468 2.26 7.99 -8.30
C ASP A 468 3.67 8.30 -8.83
N GLY A 469 4.69 8.01 -8.04
CA GLY A 469 6.09 8.13 -8.42
C GLY A 469 6.68 6.83 -8.98
N ASP A 470 5.92 5.73 -8.97
CA ASP A 470 6.31 4.45 -9.53
C ASP A 470 6.24 4.44 -11.07
N ASN A 471 7.16 3.70 -11.70
CA ASN A 471 7.11 3.50 -13.16
C ASN A 471 6.50 2.12 -13.41
N PRO A 472 5.28 2.02 -13.98
CA PRO A 472 4.61 0.73 -14.16
C PRO A 472 5.37 -0.23 -15.10
N ASN A 473 6.30 0.28 -15.90
CA ASN A 473 7.16 -0.53 -16.77
C ASN A 473 8.38 -1.15 -16.06
N THR A 474 8.64 -0.80 -14.81
CA THR A 474 9.80 -1.27 -14.02
C THR A 474 9.36 -2.28 -12.95
N VAL A 475 10.19 -3.29 -12.68
CA VAL A 475 9.84 -4.36 -11.72
C VAL A 475 9.96 -3.86 -10.28
N GLY A 476 8.91 -4.14 -9.49
CA GLY A 476 8.79 -3.70 -8.10
C GLY A 476 8.30 -2.26 -7.97
N LYS A 477 7.92 -1.86 -6.75
CA LYS A 477 7.46 -0.50 -6.44
C LYS A 477 8.64 0.42 -6.12
N ASN A 478 8.84 1.45 -6.94
CA ASN A 478 10.07 2.25 -6.98
C ASN A 478 9.78 3.76 -6.91
N ARG A 479 10.76 4.57 -6.45
CA ARG A 479 10.63 6.03 -6.40
C ARG A 479 11.19 6.71 -7.66
N ASN A 480 10.55 6.47 -8.79
CA ASN A 480 11.04 6.87 -10.12
C ASN A 480 10.78 8.33 -10.50
N LEU A 481 9.88 9.04 -9.80
CA LEU A 481 9.63 10.47 -10.00
C LEU A 481 10.10 11.32 -8.81
N THR A 482 10.91 12.33 -9.10
CA THR A 482 11.35 13.34 -8.11
C THR A 482 10.76 14.70 -8.42
N VAL A 483 10.10 15.33 -7.45
CA VAL A 483 9.55 16.69 -7.58
C VAL A 483 10.42 17.67 -6.77
N ILE A 484 10.98 18.69 -7.40
CA ILE A 484 12.05 19.55 -6.85
C ILE A 484 11.63 21.02 -6.86
N ASN A 485 11.41 21.60 -5.66
CA ASN A 485 11.14 23.02 -5.53
C ASN A 485 12.46 23.81 -5.60
N ALA A 486 12.75 24.37 -6.77
CA ALA A 486 13.94 25.15 -7.09
C ALA A 486 13.80 26.65 -6.76
N ASN A 487 12.80 27.06 -5.95
CA ASN A 487 12.78 28.39 -5.36
C ASN A 487 14.04 28.61 -4.50
N ILE A 488 14.43 29.87 -4.26
CA ILE A 488 15.58 30.18 -3.40
C ILE A 488 15.39 29.55 -2.02
N ALA A 489 16.48 29.09 -1.40
CA ALA A 489 16.37 28.32 -0.17
C ALA A 489 15.90 29.13 1.06
N THR A 490 15.83 30.46 0.95
CA THR A 490 15.20 31.37 1.93
C THR A 490 13.73 31.67 1.64
N GLY A 491 13.16 31.13 0.56
CA GLY A 491 11.76 31.31 0.19
C GLY A 491 10.85 30.69 1.23
N ASN A 492 9.92 31.48 1.78
CA ASN A 492 9.00 31.05 2.83
C ASN A 492 7.70 30.50 2.23
N TYR A 493 6.97 29.69 3.00
CA TYR A 493 5.62 29.20 2.67
C TYR A 493 5.48 28.44 1.34
N SER A 494 6.61 28.07 0.71
CA SER A 494 6.62 27.28 -0.51
C SER A 494 6.38 25.79 -0.16
N SER A 495 5.69 25.07 -1.03
CA SER A 495 5.56 23.60 -0.91
C SER A 495 6.02 22.89 -2.18
N VAL A 496 6.25 21.58 -2.09
CA VAL A 496 6.45 20.75 -3.30
C VAL A 496 5.08 20.51 -3.94
N VAL A 497 4.15 19.93 -3.16
CA VAL A 497 2.75 19.73 -3.54
C VAL A 497 1.84 20.52 -2.58
N ARG A 498 0.74 21.08 -3.11
CA ARG A 498 -0.28 21.79 -2.36
C ARG A 498 -1.68 21.26 -2.69
N VAL A 499 -2.48 20.99 -1.67
CA VAL A 499 -3.94 20.85 -1.77
C VAL A 499 -4.58 22.10 -1.15
N ALA A 500 -5.48 22.74 -1.90
CA ALA A 500 -6.08 24.01 -1.52
C ALA A 500 -7.61 24.00 -1.67
N THR A 501 -8.31 24.32 -0.58
CA THR A 501 -9.77 24.56 -0.55
C THR A 501 -10.07 26.04 -0.30
N SER A 502 -11.32 26.46 -0.54
CA SER A 502 -11.80 27.81 -0.25
C SER A 502 -13.30 27.78 0.07
N PRO A 503 -13.91 28.86 0.59
CA PRO A 503 -15.37 28.92 0.76
C PRO A 503 -16.19 28.76 -0.53
N VAL A 504 -15.55 28.73 -1.70
CA VAL A 504 -16.16 28.47 -3.03
C VAL A 504 -15.70 27.12 -3.60
N ILE A 505 -14.66 26.51 -3.02
CA ILE A 505 -14.05 25.24 -3.44
C ILE A 505 -14.05 24.30 -2.22
N THR A 506 -15.16 23.58 -2.06
CA THR A 506 -15.51 22.87 -0.82
C THR A 506 -15.11 21.40 -0.77
N SER A 507 -14.43 20.87 -1.79
CA SER A 507 -13.94 19.49 -1.85
C SER A 507 -12.50 19.44 -2.36
N ALA A 508 -11.73 18.45 -1.91
CA ALA A 508 -10.46 18.00 -2.47
C ALA A 508 -10.18 16.55 -1.98
N ASN A 509 -11.14 15.66 -2.23
CA ASN A 509 -11.21 14.32 -1.66
C ASN A 509 -10.48 13.28 -2.53
N ASN A 510 -10.18 12.12 -1.95
CA ASN A 510 -9.65 10.96 -2.66
C ASN A 510 -8.34 11.30 -3.42
N ILE A 511 -7.44 12.02 -2.74
CA ILE A 511 -6.11 12.38 -3.24
C ILE A 511 -5.07 11.44 -2.63
N ARG A 512 -4.30 10.74 -3.47
CA ARG A 512 -3.16 9.91 -3.07
C ARG A 512 -1.87 10.45 -3.66
N MET A 513 -0.81 10.48 -2.85
CA MET A 513 0.55 10.84 -3.26
C MET A 513 1.45 9.69 -2.80
N GLN A 514 1.96 8.90 -3.75
CA GLN A 514 2.65 7.66 -3.42
C GLN A 514 3.93 7.44 -4.22
N TYR A 515 4.93 6.80 -3.59
CA TYR A 515 6.24 6.50 -4.20
C TYR A 515 7.00 7.71 -4.78
N LEU A 516 6.71 8.94 -4.37
CA LEU A 516 7.39 10.14 -4.86
C LEU A 516 8.67 10.47 -4.06
N SER A 517 9.62 11.15 -4.69
CA SER A 517 10.70 11.85 -4.00
C SER A 517 10.44 13.37 -3.98
N LEU A 518 9.99 13.91 -2.85
CA LEU A 518 9.55 15.31 -2.68
C LEU A 518 10.63 16.16 -2.02
N ASN A 519 11.30 16.99 -2.83
CA ASN A 519 12.41 17.85 -2.39
C ASN A 519 11.97 19.32 -2.31
N GLY A 520 11.82 19.83 -1.07
CA GLY A 520 11.53 21.24 -0.82
C GLY A 520 12.68 22.18 -1.17
N ASN A 521 12.41 23.49 -1.12
CA ASN A 521 13.39 24.53 -1.48
C ASN A 521 14.41 24.82 -0.37
N ALA A 522 14.07 24.53 0.89
CA ALA A 522 14.83 24.95 2.06
C ALA A 522 16.07 24.08 2.29
N THR A 523 17.03 24.10 1.37
CA THR A 523 18.32 23.39 1.51
C THR A 523 19.25 24.06 2.52
N GLY A 524 20.12 23.26 3.16
CA GLY A 524 21.22 23.73 4.00
C GLY A 524 20.81 24.51 5.28
N ARG A 525 19.72 24.13 5.96
CA ARG A 525 19.16 24.89 7.09
C ARG A 525 19.49 24.37 8.49
N ASN A 526 20.05 23.18 8.65
CA ASN A 526 20.53 22.69 9.95
C ASN A 526 21.92 23.30 10.27
N VAL A 527 21.96 24.62 10.50
CA VAL A 527 23.18 25.39 10.84
C VAL A 527 22.90 26.47 11.89
N SER A 528 23.86 26.75 12.77
CA SER A 528 23.67 27.60 13.97
C SER A 528 23.20 29.04 13.70
N GLY A 529 23.57 29.59 12.54
CA GLY A 529 23.10 30.90 12.08
C GLY A 529 21.61 30.97 11.70
N ILE A 530 20.93 29.83 11.55
CA ILE A 530 19.51 29.75 11.16
C ILE A 530 18.69 29.23 12.33
N ASN A 531 18.24 30.17 13.17
CA ASN A 531 17.56 29.89 14.43
C ASN A 531 16.18 30.58 14.57
N GLY A 532 15.76 31.37 13.57
CA GLY A 532 14.49 32.12 13.60
C GLY A 532 13.27 31.26 13.25
N SER A 533 12.23 31.33 14.08
CA SER A 533 10.98 30.56 13.95
C SER A 533 10.11 30.92 12.74
N THR A 534 10.38 32.02 12.05
CA THR A 534 9.64 32.49 10.86
C THR A 534 10.38 32.22 9.54
N THR A 535 11.53 31.53 9.58
CA THR A 535 12.35 31.23 8.39
C THR A 535 11.80 30.06 7.57
N ALA A 536 12.32 29.86 6.36
CA ALA A 536 11.96 28.75 5.47
C ALA A 536 12.08 27.38 6.17
N ALA A 537 13.02 27.24 7.10
CA ALA A 537 13.21 26.05 7.93
C ALA A 537 12.04 25.73 8.89
N ASN A 538 11.05 26.60 9.06
CA ASN A 538 9.78 26.28 9.73
C ASN A 538 8.57 26.44 8.81
N THR A 539 8.68 27.28 7.77
CA THR A 539 7.52 27.73 6.99
C THR A 539 7.32 27.02 5.66
N THR A 540 8.27 26.22 5.17
CA THR A 540 8.11 25.48 3.89
C THR A 540 7.70 24.03 4.11
N PHE A 541 7.13 23.40 3.08
CA PHE A 541 6.49 22.10 3.18
C PHE A 541 6.96 21.11 2.10
N GLY A 542 6.99 19.82 2.41
CA GLY A 542 6.92 18.78 1.38
C GLY A 542 5.51 18.79 0.78
N VAL A 543 4.55 18.37 1.60
CA VAL A 543 3.11 18.37 1.29
C VAL A 543 2.38 19.33 2.23
N TYR A 544 1.58 20.24 1.66
CA TYR A 544 0.69 21.14 2.40
C TYR A 544 -0.76 20.96 1.99
N VAL A 545 -1.64 20.67 2.95
CA VAL A 545 -3.10 20.65 2.77
C VAL A 545 -3.71 21.77 3.60
N GLY A 546 -4.41 22.70 2.96
CA GLY A 546 -5.01 23.84 3.64
C GLY A 546 -5.95 24.67 2.76
N GLY A 547 -6.00 25.96 3.05
CA GLY A 547 -6.91 26.92 2.43
C GLY A 547 -6.27 27.76 1.32
N ASN A 548 -6.80 28.97 1.16
CA ASN A 548 -6.43 29.94 0.11
C ASN A 548 -6.56 29.37 -1.32
N GLY A 549 -7.48 28.44 -1.57
CA GLY A 549 -7.88 28.02 -2.91
C GLY A 549 -8.51 29.16 -3.71
N GLY A 550 -8.77 28.89 -4.99
CA GLY A 550 -9.33 29.84 -5.96
C GLY A 550 -10.64 30.50 -5.53
N ASN A 551 -10.83 31.74 -5.98
CA ASN A 551 -12.11 32.43 -5.97
C ASN A 551 -12.21 33.40 -7.17
N PRO A 552 -13.16 33.22 -8.12
CA PRO A 552 -14.02 32.02 -8.29
C PRO A 552 -13.22 30.72 -8.49
N ALA A 553 -13.90 29.57 -8.50
CA ALA A 553 -13.27 28.25 -8.54
C ALA A 553 -12.30 28.01 -9.74
N THR A 554 -12.44 28.78 -10.82
CA THR A 554 -11.54 28.73 -11.99
C THR A 554 -10.20 29.45 -11.79
N ASN A 555 -10.08 30.30 -10.77
CA ASN A 555 -8.85 31.03 -10.47
C ASN A 555 -7.86 30.12 -9.73
N ALA A 556 -6.57 30.31 -9.98
CA ALA A 556 -5.52 29.65 -9.21
C ALA A 556 -5.62 29.99 -7.69
N PRO A 557 -5.09 29.12 -6.81
CA PRO A 557 -4.91 29.44 -5.40
C PRO A 557 -4.16 30.76 -5.19
N THR A 558 -4.40 31.41 -4.05
CA THR A 558 -3.62 32.56 -3.59
C THR A 558 -2.49 32.11 -2.65
N ALA A 559 -1.44 32.92 -2.53
CA ALA A 559 -0.27 32.61 -1.71
C ALA A 559 -0.66 32.41 -0.22
N ILE A 560 -0.12 31.38 0.42
CA ILE A 560 -0.16 31.26 1.89
C ILE A 560 0.98 32.07 2.54
N THR A 561 0.71 32.56 3.75
CA THR A 561 1.56 33.45 4.54
C THR A 561 1.59 33.04 6.03
N SER A 562 1.01 31.88 6.37
CA SER A 562 0.84 31.41 7.75
C SER A 562 0.90 29.89 7.79
N VAL A 563 1.58 29.35 8.81
CA VAL A 563 1.61 27.90 9.07
C VAL A 563 0.47 27.43 9.98
N THR A 564 -0.38 28.36 10.45
CA THR A 564 -1.45 28.05 11.42
C THR A 564 -2.84 28.55 11.03
N THR A 565 -2.96 29.71 10.38
CA THR A 565 -4.26 30.41 10.22
C THR A 565 -4.88 30.28 8.82
N GLN A 566 -4.32 29.44 7.94
CA GLN A 566 -4.76 29.26 6.55
C GLN A 566 -5.04 27.78 6.24
N GLY A 567 -5.72 27.13 7.18
CA GLY A 567 -6.18 25.75 7.05
C GLY A 567 -7.32 25.56 6.04
N ILE A 568 -7.70 24.30 5.83
CA ILE A 568 -8.83 23.87 4.99
C ILE A 568 -10.06 24.72 5.35
N ALA A 569 -10.71 25.32 4.36
CA ALA A 569 -11.78 26.28 4.61
C ALA A 569 -12.98 25.63 5.32
N THR A 570 -13.65 26.36 6.21
CA THR A 570 -14.79 25.84 6.98
C THR A 570 -15.89 25.30 6.07
N ASN A 571 -16.56 24.21 6.48
CA ASN A 571 -17.50 23.44 5.65
C ASN A 571 -16.92 22.83 4.34
N SER A 572 -15.59 22.66 4.23
CA SER A 572 -14.94 21.94 3.11
C SER A 572 -14.47 20.55 3.52
N THR A 573 -14.25 19.66 2.54
CA THR A 573 -13.80 18.28 2.77
C THR A 573 -12.49 17.97 2.04
N VAL A 574 -11.65 17.16 2.68
CA VAL A 574 -10.43 16.53 2.13
C VAL A 574 -10.39 15.08 2.63
N ASN A 575 -11.45 14.34 2.31
CA ASN A 575 -11.66 12.94 2.65
C ASN A 575 -10.64 12.03 1.93
N ASP A 576 -10.35 10.87 2.52
CA ASP A 576 -9.56 9.80 1.91
C ASP A 576 -8.22 10.27 1.34
N PHE A 577 -7.50 11.07 2.15
CA PHE A 577 -6.21 11.66 1.80
C PHE A 577 -5.05 10.73 2.18
N VAL A 578 -4.20 10.38 1.22
CA VAL A 578 -3.09 9.42 1.43
C VAL A 578 -1.75 10.02 1.01
N VAL A 579 -0.74 9.89 1.87
CA VAL A 579 0.67 10.15 1.57
C VAL A 579 1.46 8.89 1.96
N SER A 580 1.76 8.02 1.00
CA SER A 580 2.35 6.70 1.24
C SER A 580 3.70 6.47 0.55
N ASN A 581 4.62 5.78 1.20
CA ASN A 581 5.88 5.30 0.61
C ASN A 581 6.77 6.38 -0.04
N ASN A 582 6.64 7.67 0.31
CA ASN A 582 7.41 8.77 -0.27
C ASN A 582 8.74 9.02 0.44
N SER A 583 9.69 9.66 -0.24
CA SER A 583 10.82 10.36 0.40
C SER A 583 10.50 11.85 0.49
N ILE A 584 10.69 12.49 1.64
CA ILE A 584 10.39 13.92 1.83
C ILE A 584 11.54 14.63 2.55
N SER A 585 12.13 15.64 1.91
CA SER A 585 13.29 16.36 2.44
C SER A 585 13.32 17.84 2.04
N ASN A 586 14.35 18.57 2.50
CA ASN A 586 14.65 19.97 2.19
C ASN A 586 13.49 20.95 2.47
N CYS A 587 12.69 20.70 3.51
CA CYS A 587 11.53 21.52 3.87
C CYS A 587 11.46 21.76 5.38
N GLY A 588 10.81 22.84 5.79
CA GLY A 588 10.57 23.07 7.21
C GLY A 588 9.71 21.99 7.84
N ARG A 589 8.71 21.51 7.09
CA ARG A 589 7.68 20.54 7.51
C ARG A 589 7.51 19.47 6.45
N GLY A 590 7.57 18.19 6.82
CA GLY A 590 7.41 17.09 5.86
C GLY A 590 6.00 17.03 5.29
N VAL A 591 5.04 16.62 6.12
CA VAL A 591 3.60 16.58 5.79
C VAL A 591 2.84 17.48 6.77
N GLN A 592 2.09 18.46 6.25
CA GLN A 592 1.21 19.32 7.03
C GLN A 592 -0.24 19.21 6.52
N PHE A 593 -1.09 18.54 7.29
CA PHE A 593 -2.54 18.52 7.08
C PHE A 593 -3.21 19.48 8.07
N LEU A 594 -3.77 20.58 7.58
CA LEU A 594 -4.20 21.71 8.39
C LEU A 594 -5.72 21.94 8.30
N GLY A 595 -6.54 21.08 8.90
CA GLY A 595 -7.99 21.33 9.01
C GLY A 595 -8.31 22.54 9.92
N ALA A 596 -9.21 23.43 9.51
CA ALA A 596 -9.61 24.58 10.34
C ALA A 596 -10.66 24.22 11.42
N GLU A 597 -11.44 23.16 11.20
CA GLU A 597 -12.48 22.69 12.11
C GLU A 597 -12.33 21.19 12.42
N ALA A 598 -13.32 20.66 13.12
CA ALA A 598 -13.53 19.23 13.34
C ALA A 598 -13.77 18.49 12.02
N ALA A 599 -13.26 17.26 11.89
CA ALA A 599 -13.68 16.30 10.87
C ALA A 599 -13.80 16.86 9.42
N MET A 600 -12.83 17.68 9.00
CA MET A 600 -12.63 18.10 7.60
C MET A 600 -12.27 16.92 6.68
N SER A 601 -11.95 15.77 7.27
CA SER A 601 -11.66 14.51 6.60
C SER A 601 -12.20 13.35 7.43
N ASN A 602 -12.73 12.34 6.74
CA ASN A 602 -13.04 11.01 7.28
C ASN A 602 -11.78 10.17 7.53
N SER A 603 -10.70 10.39 6.77
CA SER A 603 -9.55 9.50 6.63
C SER A 603 -8.33 10.24 6.11
N VAL A 604 -7.27 10.26 6.92
CA VAL A 604 -5.95 10.81 6.59
C VAL A 604 -4.90 9.76 6.92
N THR A 605 -4.28 9.18 5.89
CA THR A 605 -3.25 8.15 6.02
C THR A 605 -1.89 8.70 5.61
N VAL A 606 -0.90 8.59 6.50
CA VAL A 606 0.51 8.89 6.21
C VAL A 606 1.33 7.66 6.57
N SER A 607 1.79 6.90 5.57
CA SER A 607 2.40 5.58 5.82
C SER A 607 3.66 5.27 5.02
N GLY A 608 4.59 4.49 5.58
CA GLY A 608 5.78 4.01 4.85
C GLY A 608 6.76 5.10 4.37
N ASN A 609 6.59 6.36 4.78
CA ASN A 609 7.40 7.47 4.27
C ASN A 609 8.76 7.55 4.95
N THR A 610 9.77 7.98 4.21
CA THR A 610 11.09 8.39 4.73
C THR A 610 11.13 9.91 4.78
N ILE A 611 11.04 10.51 5.98
CA ILE A 611 10.92 11.96 6.16
C ILE A 611 12.18 12.50 6.86
N GLY A 612 12.83 13.48 6.24
CA GLY A 612 14.10 14.04 6.71
C GLY A 612 15.32 13.32 6.15
N ASN A 613 16.45 13.44 6.83
CA ASN A 613 17.74 12.91 6.37
C ASN A 613 18.28 11.89 7.39
N PRO A 614 18.57 10.63 7.01
CA PRO A 614 19.06 9.59 7.94
C PRO A 614 20.49 9.84 8.43
N THR A 615 21.29 10.65 7.74
CA THR A 615 22.65 10.96 8.14
C THR A 615 22.68 12.01 9.27
N LEU A 616 23.44 11.70 10.33
CA LEU A 616 23.59 12.54 11.52
C LEU A 616 24.24 13.89 11.18
N GLY A 617 23.63 14.99 11.64
CA GLY A 617 24.20 16.33 11.53
C GLY A 617 24.22 16.91 10.11
N GLU A 618 23.55 16.27 9.14
CA GLU A 618 23.45 16.81 7.78
C GLU A 618 22.79 18.18 7.75
N THR A 619 23.28 19.04 6.84
CA THR A 619 22.80 20.42 6.73
C THR A 619 21.43 20.51 6.06
N SER A 620 21.07 19.50 5.27
CA SER A 620 19.85 19.39 4.47
C SER A 620 18.95 18.27 4.97
N GLY A 621 17.67 18.55 5.21
CA GLY A 621 16.71 17.59 5.78
C GLY A 621 15.34 18.22 6.07
N VAL A 622 14.65 17.72 7.10
CA VAL A 622 13.45 18.35 7.68
C VAL A 622 13.82 18.97 9.03
N TYR A 623 13.39 20.21 9.26
CA TYR A 623 13.99 21.06 10.31
C TYR A 623 13.07 21.37 11.50
N SER A 624 11.74 21.35 11.32
CA SER A 624 10.79 21.77 12.38
C SER A 624 9.76 20.71 12.77
N THR A 625 9.16 20.01 11.81
CA THR A 625 8.13 19.00 12.07
C THR A 625 8.12 17.94 10.96
N GLY A 626 8.21 16.66 11.30
CA GLY A 626 8.09 15.58 10.33
C GLY A 626 6.68 15.48 9.76
N ILE A 627 5.72 15.11 10.61
CA ILE A 627 4.29 15.00 10.28
C ILE A 627 3.48 15.85 11.26
N ALA A 628 2.54 16.65 10.75
CA ALA A 628 1.59 17.42 11.55
C ALA A 628 0.17 17.29 10.98
N ILE A 629 -0.79 16.80 11.78
CA ILE A 629 -2.16 16.52 11.35
C ILE A 629 -3.17 17.09 12.36
N GLN A 630 -4.22 17.73 11.86
CA GLN A 630 -5.40 18.15 12.62
C GLN A 630 -6.65 18.20 11.74
N GLY A 631 -7.84 18.13 12.36
CA GLY A 631 -9.11 18.28 11.65
C GLY A 631 -9.55 17.07 10.85
N SER A 632 -9.19 15.86 11.28
CA SER A 632 -9.73 14.60 10.74
C SER A 632 -10.43 13.80 11.84
N SER A 633 -11.40 12.96 11.46
CA SER A 633 -12.03 11.96 12.34
C SER A 633 -11.40 10.56 12.26
N GLY A 634 -10.61 10.29 11.23
CA GLY A 634 -9.80 9.08 11.08
C GLY A 634 -8.39 9.45 10.67
N ILE A 635 -7.40 9.15 11.52
CA ILE A 635 -5.98 9.43 11.24
C ILE A 635 -5.20 8.12 11.43
N LEU A 636 -4.42 7.74 10.42
CA LEU A 636 -3.46 6.65 10.49
C LEU A 636 -2.06 7.19 10.14
N ILE A 637 -1.13 7.10 11.09
CA ILE A 637 0.29 7.35 10.85
C ILE A 637 1.04 6.05 11.14
N ALA A 638 1.43 5.32 10.09
CA ALA A 638 1.94 3.95 10.20
C ALA A 638 3.26 3.71 9.47
N ASN A 639 4.19 2.93 10.03
CA ASN A 639 5.40 2.47 9.33
C ASN A 639 6.32 3.59 8.77
N ASN A 640 6.25 4.83 9.28
CA ASN A 640 7.11 5.92 8.80
C ASN A 640 8.46 5.93 9.50
N THR A 641 9.53 6.29 8.78
CA THR A 641 10.85 6.59 9.35
C THR A 641 11.10 8.10 9.28
N ILE A 642 11.33 8.74 10.43
CA ILE A 642 11.30 10.21 10.55
C ILE A 642 12.54 10.74 11.29
N PHE A 643 13.22 11.72 10.68
CA PHE A 643 14.38 12.44 11.24
C PHE A 643 14.13 13.96 11.21
N VAL A 644 14.40 14.68 12.31
CA VAL A 644 14.21 16.14 12.37
C VAL A 644 15.33 16.82 13.16
N GLU A 645 16.20 17.58 12.47
CA GLU A 645 17.29 18.34 13.11
C GLU A 645 17.28 19.81 12.71
N SER A 646 17.41 20.72 13.69
CA SER A 646 17.72 22.12 13.41
C SER A 646 18.19 22.90 14.62
N PHE A 647 18.56 24.17 14.38
CA PHE A 647 18.90 25.16 15.40
C PHE A 647 17.73 26.12 15.70
N LEU A 648 16.48 25.77 15.33
CA LEU A 648 15.33 26.67 15.45
C LEU A 648 14.94 26.97 16.90
N SER A 649 14.53 28.21 17.16
CA SER A 649 14.00 28.69 18.44
C SER A 649 12.49 28.37 18.57
N LEU A 650 12.14 27.10 18.39
CA LEU A 650 10.80 26.52 18.60
C LEU A 650 10.95 25.03 18.94
N ALA A 651 9.91 24.41 19.49
CA ALA A 651 9.96 22.98 19.78
C ALA A 651 9.93 22.16 18.48
N LEU A 652 10.92 21.29 18.27
CA LEU A 652 10.94 20.38 17.11
C LEU A 652 9.98 19.21 17.35
N ARG A 653 9.37 18.63 16.30
CA ARG A 653 8.54 17.42 16.41
C ARG A 653 8.87 16.38 15.35
N GLY A 654 8.89 15.10 15.70
CA GLY A 654 8.76 14.01 14.72
C GLY A 654 7.32 13.96 14.20
N ILE A 655 6.38 13.67 15.10
CA ILE A 655 4.94 13.62 14.84
C ILE A 655 4.22 14.61 15.79
N ASP A 656 3.29 15.44 15.28
CA ASP A 656 2.45 16.36 16.08
C ASP A 656 0.96 16.21 15.72
N ILE A 657 0.14 15.75 16.68
CA ILE A 657 -1.31 15.59 16.52
C ILE A 657 -2.06 16.74 17.19
N GLY A 658 -2.95 17.39 16.45
CA GLY A 658 -3.75 18.52 16.93
C GLY A 658 -2.96 19.77 17.32
N PRO A 659 -1.93 20.22 16.56
CA PRO A 659 -1.08 21.38 16.93
C PRO A 659 -1.84 22.70 17.12
N ILE A 660 -3.04 22.85 16.56
CA ILE A 660 -3.93 24.00 16.80
C ILE A 660 -5.08 23.55 17.68
N ALA A 661 -4.86 23.63 18.99
CA ALA A 661 -5.82 23.20 19.99
C ALA A 661 -6.85 24.29 20.31
N THR A 662 -8.07 24.13 19.81
CA THR A 662 -9.28 24.45 20.58
C THR A 662 -9.99 23.14 20.89
N ASN A 663 -9.93 22.74 22.16
CA ASN A 663 -10.33 21.43 22.66
C ASN A 663 -11.71 20.96 22.14
N SER A 664 -11.77 19.78 21.51
CA SER A 664 -12.76 18.70 21.72
C SER A 664 -13.14 17.87 20.48
N ALA A 665 -12.75 18.27 19.27
CA ALA A 665 -13.42 17.83 18.05
C ALA A 665 -12.53 17.20 16.95
N TYR A 666 -11.49 16.46 17.35
CA TYR A 666 -10.74 15.58 16.45
C TYR A 666 -10.99 14.13 16.85
N GLY A 667 -11.15 13.24 15.86
CA GLY A 667 -11.42 11.83 16.12
C GLY A 667 -10.20 11.07 16.63
N PRO A 668 -10.35 9.78 16.93
CA PRO A 668 -9.22 8.93 17.29
C PRO A 668 -8.18 8.92 16.15
N ALA A 669 -6.92 8.85 16.56
CA ALA A 669 -5.78 8.76 15.67
C ALA A 669 -5.00 7.52 16.06
N ILE A 670 -4.59 6.72 15.09
CA ILE A 670 -3.70 5.58 15.29
C ILE A 670 -2.31 6.03 14.83
N VAL A 671 -1.36 6.04 15.75
CA VAL A 671 0.06 6.32 15.49
C VAL A 671 0.81 5.05 15.83
N GLU A 672 1.20 4.28 14.81
CA GLU A 672 1.74 2.94 15.03
C GLU A 672 2.93 2.53 14.16
N LYS A 673 3.76 1.63 14.68
CA LYS A 673 4.87 1.02 13.94
C LYS A 673 5.87 2.03 13.33
N ASN A 674 5.90 3.28 13.81
CA ASN A 674 6.78 4.31 13.28
C ASN A 674 8.16 4.24 13.96
N ARG A 675 9.21 4.51 13.18
CA ARG A 675 10.59 4.71 13.64
C ARG A 675 10.87 6.21 13.67
N VAL A 676 10.66 6.84 14.82
CA VAL A 676 10.87 8.28 15.02
C VAL A 676 12.23 8.51 15.68
N GLU A 677 13.20 8.92 14.89
CA GLU A 677 14.59 8.96 15.29
C GLU A 677 15.14 10.39 15.31
N ARG A 678 16.02 10.68 16.27
CA ARG A 678 16.91 11.85 16.23
C ARG A 678 16.15 13.17 16.00
N VAL A 679 15.02 13.34 16.68
CA VAL A 679 14.38 14.66 16.80
C VAL A 679 15.25 15.52 17.71
N LYS A 680 16.15 16.31 17.11
CA LYS A 680 17.29 16.89 17.80
C LYS A 680 17.34 18.40 17.63
N SER A 681 17.16 19.11 18.76
CA SER A 681 17.41 20.55 18.80
C SER A 681 18.90 20.81 18.98
N ASN A 682 19.56 21.25 17.91
CA ASN A 682 20.94 21.72 17.92
C ASN A 682 21.06 23.16 18.46
N ARG A 683 19.96 23.83 18.82
CA ARG A 683 19.96 25.20 19.36
C ARG A 683 20.85 25.28 20.60
N GLU A 684 21.68 26.31 20.70
CA GLU A 684 22.58 26.60 21.84
C GLU A 684 21.85 27.06 23.11
N LEU A 685 20.54 26.79 23.24
CA LEU A 685 19.69 27.08 24.39
C LEU A 685 18.81 25.88 24.69
N THR A 686 18.34 25.74 25.94
CA THR A 686 17.29 24.77 26.27
C THR A 686 16.05 25.01 25.38
N GLN A 687 15.78 24.05 24.50
CA GLN A 687 14.70 24.12 23.53
C GLN A 687 14.02 22.76 23.42
N GLY A 688 12.69 22.76 23.31
CA GLY A 688 11.91 21.54 23.21
C GLY A 688 12.23 20.71 21.96
N ALA A 689 12.19 19.40 22.10
CA ALA A 689 12.31 18.45 20.99
C ALA A 689 11.44 17.23 21.32
N TYR A 690 10.47 16.91 20.48
CA TYR A 690 9.48 15.87 20.78
C TYR A 690 9.47 14.77 19.72
N GLY A 691 9.62 13.50 20.10
CA GLY A 691 9.48 12.39 19.16
C GLY A 691 8.04 12.32 18.63
N ILE A 692 7.12 11.90 19.49
CA ILE A 692 5.67 11.94 19.24
C ILE A 692 5.03 12.91 20.23
N ASN A 693 4.30 13.90 19.73
CA ASN A 693 3.65 14.94 20.53
C ASN A 693 2.14 14.96 20.28
N ILE A 694 1.37 14.81 21.35
CA ILE A 694 -0.09 14.96 21.33
C ILE A 694 -0.42 16.36 21.85
N SER A 695 -0.67 17.30 20.93
CA SER A 695 -1.03 18.69 21.24
C SER A 695 -2.52 18.87 21.56
N GLY A 696 -3.37 17.90 21.21
CA GLY A 696 -4.78 17.83 21.58
C GLY A 696 -5.55 16.78 20.79
N GLY A 697 -6.84 16.63 21.11
CA GLY A 697 -7.75 15.60 20.57
C GLY A 697 -8.24 14.65 21.66
N ILE A 698 -8.92 13.56 21.28
CA ILE A 698 -9.51 12.58 22.20
C ILE A 698 -9.29 11.17 21.63
N GLY A 699 -9.04 10.16 22.47
CA GLY A 699 -9.14 8.75 22.06
C GLY A 699 -8.03 8.22 21.14
N HIS A 700 -6.96 8.99 20.90
CA HIS A 700 -5.80 8.50 20.12
C HIS A 700 -5.13 7.26 20.73
N SER A 701 -4.70 6.35 19.86
CA SER A 701 -3.89 5.17 20.18
C SER A 701 -2.48 5.36 19.62
N ILE A 702 -1.49 5.32 20.51
CA ILE A 702 -0.07 5.46 20.20
C ILE A 702 0.57 4.12 20.58
N ARG A 703 0.93 3.31 19.60
CA ARG A 703 1.35 1.91 19.85
C ARG A 703 2.42 1.37 18.91
N ASN A 704 3.19 0.37 19.34
CA ASN A 704 4.22 -0.29 18.52
C ASN A 704 5.26 0.67 17.91
N ASN A 705 5.46 1.88 18.44
CA ASN A 705 6.43 2.82 17.87
C ASN A 705 7.82 2.65 18.50
N PHE A 706 8.85 2.78 17.67
CA PHE A 706 10.22 3.03 18.11
C PHE A 706 10.48 4.53 18.13
N VAL A 707 10.90 5.07 19.28
CA VAL A 707 11.25 6.49 19.42
C VAL A 707 12.64 6.61 20.02
N SER A 708 13.61 7.09 19.25
CA SER A 708 15.02 7.08 19.65
C SER A 708 15.73 8.44 19.47
N GLY A 709 16.75 8.70 20.29
CA GLY A 709 17.69 9.81 20.07
C GLY A 709 17.11 11.23 20.16
N VAL A 710 15.94 11.42 20.79
CA VAL A 710 15.35 12.74 21.01
C VAL A 710 16.17 13.50 22.06
N ILE A 711 16.77 14.62 21.67
CA ILE A 711 17.73 15.36 22.52
C ILE A 711 17.77 16.87 22.19
N ASN A 712 18.21 17.67 23.15
CA ASN A 712 18.40 19.12 23.03
C ASN A 712 19.77 19.54 23.64
N SER A 713 20.02 20.85 23.76
CA SER A 713 21.22 21.38 24.42
C SER A 713 20.90 22.37 25.54
N GLN A 714 21.93 22.77 26.28
CA GLN A 714 21.91 23.75 27.36
C GLN A 714 23.23 24.55 27.41
N PHE A 715 23.72 25.01 26.25
CA PHE A 715 24.84 25.95 26.21
C PHE A 715 24.50 27.32 26.82
N GLY A 716 23.21 27.70 26.82
CA GLY A 716 22.66 28.77 27.63
C GLY A 716 21.25 28.42 28.14
N GLY A 717 20.87 28.99 29.27
CA GLY A 717 19.60 28.68 29.92
C GLY A 717 18.39 29.34 29.25
N PHE A 718 17.29 28.59 29.17
CA PHE A 718 15.96 29.12 28.87
C PHE A 718 14.92 28.43 29.75
N GLY A 719 14.01 29.21 30.35
CA GLY A 719 13.12 28.71 31.40
C GLY A 719 13.80 28.64 32.77
N GLY A 720 12.98 28.65 33.83
CA GLY A 720 13.42 28.59 35.23
C GLY A 720 13.02 27.28 35.92
N ASP A 721 12.64 26.27 35.14
CA ASP A 721 11.89 25.11 35.58
C ASP A 721 12.17 23.85 34.74
N LEU A 722 11.91 22.68 35.33
CA LEU A 722 12.09 21.38 34.70
C LEU A 722 10.75 20.88 34.13
N SER A 723 10.30 21.53 33.06
CA SER A 723 8.99 21.29 32.43
C SER A 723 9.09 20.49 31.12
N PRO A 724 8.16 19.55 30.84
CA PRO A 724 8.06 18.88 29.53
C PRO A 724 7.62 19.82 28.38
N THR A 725 7.45 21.13 28.60
CA THR A 725 7.12 22.12 27.57
C THR A 725 8.33 22.80 26.90
N THR A 726 9.51 22.66 27.48
CA THR A 726 10.79 23.26 27.01
C THR A 726 11.89 22.21 26.80
N SER A 727 11.57 20.95 27.08
CA SER A 727 12.51 19.84 27.26
C SER A 727 12.54 18.87 26.08
N ALA A 728 13.54 17.99 26.01
CA ALA A 728 13.52 16.87 25.08
C ALA A 728 12.59 15.76 25.62
N VAL A 729 11.59 15.33 24.84
CA VAL A 729 10.62 14.30 25.25
C VAL A 729 10.41 13.26 24.16
N GLY A 730 10.55 11.97 24.47
CA GLY A 730 10.28 10.88 23.52
C GLY A 730 8.81 10.87 23.08
N ILE A 731 7.91 10.54 24.00
CA ILE A 731 6.45 10.63 23.79
C ILE A 731 5.86 11.64 24.79
N ARG A 732 5.23 12.69 24.27
CA ARG A 732 4.67 13.80 25.04
C ARG A 732 3.16 13.87 24.91
N ILE A 733 2.45 13.70 26.02
CA ILE A 733 1.03 14.00 26.14
C ILE A 733 0.90 15.44 26.64
N GLY A 734 0.63 16.36 25.70
CA GLY A 734 0.53 17.80 25.95
C GLY A 734 -0.86 18.26 26.37
N ASN A 735 -1.89 17.67 25.77
CA ASN A 735 -3.30 17.95 25.99
C ASN A 735 -4.14 16.71 25.57
N GLY A 736 -5.46 16.79 25.70
CA GLY A 736 -6.38 15.72 25.30
C GLY A 736 -6.70 14.70 26.40
N THR A 737 -7.63 13.79 26.13
CA THR A 737 -8.11 12.77 27.08
C THR A 737 -8.33 11.43 26.38
N ASP A 738 -8.49 10.36 27.19
CA ASP A 738 -8.86 9.01 26.71
C ASP A 738 -7.82 8.35 25.78
N HIS A 739 -6.57 8.83 25.77
CA HIS A 739 -5.53 8.28 24.92
C HIS A 739 -4.96 6.96 25.46
N GLN A 740 -4.70 6.03 24.54
CA GLN A 740 -3.98 4.79 24.77
C GLN A 740 -2.53 4.95 24.33
N ILE A 741 -1.58 4.65 25.21
CA ILE A 741 -0.14 4.65 24.97
C ILE A 741 0.33 3.26 25.36
N GLN A 742 0.37 2.35 24.39
CA GLN A 742 0.54 0.92 24.62
C GLN A 742 1.69 0.37 23.79
N HIS A 743 2.54 -0.51 24.34
CA HIS A 743 3.57 -1.20 23.53
C HIS A 743 4.49 -0.25 22.73
N ASN A 744 5.00 0.84 23.30
CA ASN A 744 6.01 1.67 22.62
C ASN A 744 7.40 1.39 23.21
N SER A 745 8.44 1.40 22.37
CA SER A 745 9.83 1.37 22.80
C SER A 745 10.46 2.76 22.62
N VAL A 746 10.83 3.40 23.72
CA VAL A 746 11.45 4.74 23.72
C VAL A 746 12.84 4.66 24.32
N ASN A 747 13.87 5.08 23.58
CA ASN A 747 15.25 5.09 24.03
C ASN A 747 15.94 6.45 23.77
N LEU A 748 16.06 7.25 24.82
CA LEU A 748 16.85 8.48 24.75
C LEU A 748 18.31 8.19 25.12
N PHE A 749 19.26 8.66 24.32
CA PHE A 749 20.69 8.37 24.49
C PHE A 749 21.57 9.53 24.00
N GLY A 750 22.86 9.49 24.36
CA GLY A 750 23.86 10.49 23.99
C GLY A 750 24.16 11.48 25.13
N THR A 751 24.92 12.53 24.82
CA THR A 751 25.34 13.55 25.79
C THR A 751 24.63 14.86 25.52
N VAL A 752 24.00 15.46 26.55
CA VAL A 752 23.46 16.82 26.43
C VAL A 752 24.62 17.82 26.30
N PRO A 753 24.68 18.62 25.22
CA PRO A 753 25.72 19.63 25.07
C PRO A 753 25.49 20.84 25.99
N GLY A 754 26.55 21.35 26.63
CA GLY A 754 26.50 22.52 27.51
C GLY A 754 26.22 22.18 28.98
N ASN A 755 26.28 23.20 29.86
CA ASN A 755 26.13 23.04 31.31
C ASN A 755 25.41 24.22 32.00
N ALA A 756 24.68 25.06 31.26
CA ALA A 756 24.12 26.31 31.76
C ALA A 756 22.58 26.35 31.69
N GLY A 757 21.94 26.51 32.84
CA GLY A 757 20.48 26.63 32.96
C GLY A 757 19.74 25.30 33.02
N PHE A 758 18.44 25.41 33.24
CA PHE A 758 17.56 24.25 33.43
C PHE A 758 17.35 23.47 32.14
N ASN A 759 17.39 22.15 32.25
CA ASN A 759 17.04 21.24 31.15
C ASN A 759 16.53 19.90 31.67
N MET A 760 15.51 19.35 31.03
CA MET A 760 15.08 17.98 31.26
C MET A 760 15.15 17.19 29.95
N THR A 761 15.48 15.91 30.05
CA THR A 761 15.19 14.94 28.99
C THR A 761 14.25 13.88 29.56
N THR A 762 13.27 13.40 28.80
CA THR A 762 12.24 12.49 29.34
C THR A 762 11.74 11.49 28.29
N ALA A 763 11.77 10.19 28.56
CA ALA A 763 11.25 9.22 27.58
C ALA A 763 9.72 9.35 27.41
N PHE A 764 8.95 9.49 28.49
CA PHE A 764 7.51 9.75 28.44
C PHE A 764 7.04 10.83 29.42
N ALA A 765 6.21 11.78 28.98
CA ALA A 765 5.69 12.85 29.84
C ALA A 765 4.18 13.09 29.66
N ILE A 766 3.46 13.16 30.78
CA ILE A 766 2.11 13.75 30.87
C ILE A 766 2.27 15.18 31.38
N SER A 767 1.80 16.17 30.63
CA SER A 767 2.18 17.58 30.85
C SER A 767 1.40 18.27 31.99
N ALA A 768 0.13 17.92 32.19
CA ALA A 768 -0.76 18.59 33.14
C ALA A 768 -1.82 17.65 33.73
N THR A 769 -2.44 18.06 34.83
CA THR A 769 -3.51 17.31 35.52
C THR A 769 -4.82 17.23 34.72
N GLY A 770 -4.95 18.00 33.64
CA GLY A 770 -6.12 18.03 32.76
C GLY A 770 -6.18 16.88 31.74
N GLN A 771 -5.13 16.05 31.61
CA GLN A 771 -5.17 14.88 30.74
C GLN A 771 -5.74 13.67 31.49
N LEU A 772 -7.01 13.38 31.23
CA LEU A 772 -7.81 12.41 31.97
C LEU A 772 -7.94 11.09 31.21
N ARG A 773 -8.15 9.99 31.96
CA ARG A 773 -8.49 8.65 31.46
C ARG A 773 -7.47 8.09 30.46
N LEU A 774 -6.20 8.45 30.62
CA LEU A 774 -5.11 7.88 29.83
C LEU A 774 -4.85 6.42 30.23
N ASP A 775 -4.46 5.61 29.27
CA ASP A 775 -4.08 4.20 29.46
C ASP A 775 -2.65 3.96 28.96
N VAL A 776 -1.70 3.86 29.89
CA VAL A 776 -0.26 3.80 29.63
C VAL A 776 0.28 2.42 30.06
N ARG A 777 0.33 1.45 29.15
CA ARG A 777 0.71 0.06 29.48
C ARG A 777 1.72 -0.57 28.52
N ASN A 778 2.50 -1.53 29.02
CA ASN A 778 3.40 -2.35 28.20
C ASN A 778 4.48 -1.57 27.43
N ASN A 779 4.84 -0.35 27.87
CA ASN A 779 5.86 0.45 27.20
C ASN A 779 7.25 0.24 27.82
N VAL A 780 8.29 0.31 26.99
CA VAL A 780 9.67 0.53 27.44
C VAL A 780 9.98 2.01 27.39
N PHE A 781 10.28 2.60 28.56
CA PHE A 781 10.74 3.98 28.68
C PHE A 781 12.17 4.00 29.21
N SER A 782 13.13 4.23 28.31
CA SER A 782 14.56 4.29 28.59
C SER A 782 15.11 5.70 28.40
N ASN A 783 15.86 6.17 29.39
CA ASN A 783 16.64 7.39 29.27
C ASN A 783 18.08 7.18 29.77
N GLN A 784 18.96 6.94 28.80
CA GLN A 784 20.40 6.74 28.93
C GLN A 784 21.21 8.01 28.57
N ILE A 785 20.54 9.17 28.46
CA ILE A 785 21.24 10.45 28.24
C ILE A 785 22.14 10.76 29.44
N ASN A 786 23.29 11.37 29.15
CA ASN A 786 24.27 11.80 30.14
C ASN A 786 24.66 13.29 30.01
N GLY A 787 25.31 13.82 31.05
CA GLY A 787 25.87 15.17 31.07
C GLY A 787 24.90 16.27 31.55
N GLY A 788 25.17 17.51 31.13
CA GLY A 788 24.48 18.71 31.59
C GLY A 788 24.96 19.24 32.96
N SER A 789 24.11 20.05 33.59
CA SER A 789 24.35 20.69 34.90
C SER A 789 23.90 19.78 36.04
N LEU A 790 24.78 19.52 37.02
CA LEU A 790 24.42 18.69 38.18
C LEU A 790 23.30 19.30 39.05
N ALA A 791 23.21 20.63 39.06
CA ALA A 791 22.20 21.36 39.82
C ALA A 791 20.89 21.55 39.02
N GLU A 792 20.97 21.71 37.71
CA GLU A 792 19.88 22.24 36.88
C GLU A 792 19.37 21.25 35.81
N THR A 793 20.00 20.08 35.65
CA THR A 793 19.63 19.08 34.63
C THR A 793 19.11 17.78 35.24
N ARG A 794 18.08 17.19 34.61
CA ARG A 794 17.62 15.81 34.94
C ARG A 794 17.31 15.00 33.68
N HIS A 795 17.73 13.74 33.67
CA HIS A 795 17.39 12.76 32.63
C HIS A 795 16.46 11.74 33.25
N VAL A 796 15.20 11.76 32.82
CA VAL A 796 14.11 11.04 33.49
C VAL A 796 13.54 9.97 32.55
N ALA A 797 13.16 8.79 33.03
CA ALA A 797 12.37 7.88 32.19
C ALA A 797 10.94 8.39 32.03
N ILE A 798 10.27 8.74 33.14
CA ILE A 798 8.87 9.23 33.12
C ILE A 798 8.65 10.54 33.90
N TYR A 799 7.84 11.45 33.36
CA TYR A 799 7.37 12.67 34.03
C TYR A 799 5.85 12.65 34.19
N LEU A 800 5.38 12.93 35.41
CA LEU A 800 3.97 13.16 35.72
C LEU A 800 3.73 14.59 36.25
N PRO A 801 2.54 15.18 36.02
CA PRO A 801 2.22 16.49 36.59
C PRO A 801 2.15 16.39 38.12
N SER A 802 2.53 17.45 38.83
CA SER A 802 2.35 17.56 40.29
C SER A 802 0.92 17.95 40.67
N GLY A 803 0.45 17.50 41.84
CA GLY A 803 -0.88 17.86 42.35
C GLY A 803 -2.03 17.14 41.67
N ALA A 804 -1.74 16.08 40.91
CA ALA A 804 -2.76 15.18 40.38
C ALA A 804 -3.41 14.35 41.49
N THR A 805 -4.63 13.90 41.23
CA THR A 805 -5.44 13.07 42.13
C THR A 805 -6.11 11.95 41.33
N SER A 806 -6.90 11.11 42.00
CA SER A 806 -7.70 10.06 41.37
C SER A 806 -8.68 10.56 40.31
N THR A 807 -8.95 11.87 40.24
CA THR A 807 -9.69 12.53 39.16
C THR A 807 -9.04 12.36 37.78
N MET A 808 -7.72 12.19 37.70
CA MET A 808 -7.06 11.85 36.42
C MET A 808 -7.52 10.49 35.87
N ASN A 809 -7.89 9.55 36.75
CA ASN A 809 -8.24 8.18 36.39
C ASN A 809 -7.23 7.54 35.42
N LEU A 810 -5.94 7.74 35.72
CA LEU A 810 -4.83 7.23 34.93
C LEU A 810 -4.66 5.74 35.18
N THR A 811 -4.71 4.94 34.11
CA THR A 811 -4.23 3.55 34.13
C THR A 811 -2.78 3.53 33.68
N MET A 812 -1.87 3.08 34.53
CA MET A 812 -0.43 3.01 34.25
C MET A 812 0.17 1.76 34.89
N ASN A 813 0.57 0.76 34.08
CA ASN A 813 1.03 -0.54 34.56
C ASN A 813 1.84 -1.32 33.51
N ASN A 814 2.55 -2.37 33.93
CA ASN A 814 3.35 -3.22 33.04
C ASN A 814 4.34 -2.44 32.16
N ASN A 815 4.80 -1.27 32.60
CA ASN A 815 5.83 -0.51 31.89
C ASN A 815 7.21 -0.84 32.47
N ALA A 816 8.24 -0.74 31.63
CA ALA A 816 9.64 -0.92 32.02
C ALA A 816 10.35 0.44 32.04
N TYR A 817 10.90 0.81 33.20
CA TYR A 817 11.61 2.07 33.41
C TYR A 817 13.13 1.85 33.48
N PHE A 818 13.83 2.12 32.38
CA PHE A 818 15.29 2.03 32.32
C PHE A 818 15.92 3.38 32.62
N GLN A 819 16.43 3.51 33.84
CA GLN A 819 17.14 4.68 34.32
C GLN A 819 18.61 4.64 33.88
N GLY A 820 19.15 5.76 33.41
CA GLY A 820 20.59 5.93 33.25
C GLY A 820 21.40 5.81 34.55
N ASN A 821 22.71 5.71 34.40
CA ASN A 821 23.66 5.38 35.48
C ASN A 821 24.46 6.58 36.02
N GLU A 822 24.04 7.81 35.75
CA GLU A 822 24.73 9.02 36.21
C GLU A 822 23.95 9.81 37.26
N THR A 823 24.59 10.83 37.85
CA THR A 823 24.06 11.64 38.95
C THR A 823 22.76 12.39 38.61
N ASN A 824 22.55 12.77 37.34
CA ASN A 824 21.33 13.45 36.89
C ASN A 824 20.20 12.48 36.49
N SER A 825 20.47 11.18 36.40
CA SER A 825 19.48 10.18 36.00
C SER A 825 18.43 9.94 37.09
N ARG A 826 17.16 9.88 36.71
CA ARG A 826 16.02 9.55 37.57
C ARG A 826 15.08 8.59 36.84
N MET A 827 14.47 7.67 37.57
CA MET A 827 13.42 6.83 37.02
C MET A 827 12.17 7.68 36.74
N ALA A 828 11.71 8.43 37.74
CA ALA A 828 10.55 9.29 37.60
C ALA A 828 10.74 10.67 38.24
N ARG A 829 10.00 11.67 37.76
CA ARG A 829 9.85 12.98 38.38
C ARG A 829 8.37 13.37 38.42
N ARG A 830 7.97 14.15 39.44
CA ARG A 830 6.74 14.94 39.38
C ARG A 830 7.02 16.43 39.60
N GLY A 831 6.33 17.29 38.86
CA GLY A 831 6.40 18.75 39.03
C GLY A 831 7.68 19.43 38.51
N THR A 832 7.59 20.75 38.34
CA THR A 832 8.57 21.55 37.58
C THR A 832 9.57 22.34 38.43
N SER A 833 9.36 22.45 39.75
CA SER A 833 10.25 23.20 40.64
C SER A 833 11.68 22.63 40.66
N THR A 834 12.64 23.49 40.97
CA THR A 834 14.09 23.25 40.89
C THR A 834 14.69 22.80 42.23
N LEU A 835 14.07 23.21 43.34
CA LEU A 835 14.33 22.70 44.68
C LEU A 835 13.17 21.79 45.08
N LEU A 836 13.24 20.52 44.64
CA LEU A 836 12.29 19.51 45.08
C LEU A 836 12.86 18.69 46.23
N PRO A 837 12.04 18.34 47.23
CA PRO A 837 12.43 17.38 48.25
C PRO A 837 12.52 15.97 47.63
N PRO A 838 13.22 15.01 48.27
CA PRO A 838 13.50 13.68 47.69
C PRO A 838 12.25 12.89 47.26
N GLU A 839 11.09 13.17 47.84
CA GLU A 839 9.80 12.55 47.52
C GLU A 839 9.18 12.97 46.17
N ASP A 840 9.83 13.83 45.38
CA ASP A 840 9.43 14.15 43.99
C ASP A 840 10.45 13.72 42.92
N GLU A 841 11.63 13.23 43.34
CA GLU A 841 12.69 12.67 42.47
C GLU A 841 12.89 11.18 42.76
N TYR A 842 12.31 10.31 41.93
CA TYR A 842 12.31 8.87 42.16
C TYR A 842 13.45 8.18 41.40
N ILE A 843 14.15 7.28 42.09
CA ILE A 843 15.21 6.44 41.53
C ILE A 843 14.78 4.97 41.48
N SER A 844 15.32 4.21 40.51
CA SER A 844 15.00 2.79 40.33
C SER A 844 15.22 1.95 41.60
N ALA A 845 16.28 2.23 42.35
CA ALA A 845 16.62 1.52 43.60
C ALA A 845 15.57 1.66 44.73
N ASN A 846 14.70 2.69 44.68
CA ASN A 846 13.61 2.89 45.63
C ASN A 846 12.26 2.38 45.11
N PHE A 847 12.18 1.95 43.85
CA PHE A 847 10.94 1.49 43.25
C PHE A 847 10.62 0.06 43.69
N ASN A 848 9.41 -0.14 44.23
CA ASN A 848 8.91 -1.46 44.58
C ASN A 848 7.44 -1.55 44.17
N ALA A 849 7.16 -2.38 43.16
CA ALA A 849 5.82 -2.61 42.62
C ALA A 849 4.82 -3.06 43.70
N GLY A 850 5.25 -3.85 44.69
CA GLY A 850 4.42 -4.37 45.77
C GLY A 850 4.10 -3.38 46.91
N ALA A 851 4.70 -2.18 46.94
CA ALA A 851 4.56 -1.23 48.04
C ALA A 851 4.09 0.16 47.56
N THR A 852 3.40 0.90 48.44
CA THR A 852 3.04 2.33 48.26
C THR A 852 3.74 3.24 49.27
N THR A 853 4.73 2.71 49.99
CA THR A 853 5.59 3.41 50.95
C THR A 853 7.04 2.92 50.78
N PRO A 854 8.06 3.67 51.24
CA PRO A 854 8.00 5.06 51.74
C PRO A 854 7.65 6.06 50.62
N ALA A 855 7.55 7.36 50.94
CA ALA A 855 7.22 8.41 49.98
C ALA A 855 8.21 8.54 48.79
N THR A 856 9.42 7.98 48.94
CA THR A 856 10.44 7.92 47.88
C THR A 856 10.27 6.74 46.91
N ASN A 857 9.30 5.85 47.14
CA ASN A 857 8.84 4.89 46.14
C ASN A 857 7.78 5.57 45.26
N PHE A 858 7.96 5.57 43.95
CA PHE A 858 7.06 6.26 43.00
C PHE A 858 5.59 5.82 43.11
N ARG A 859 5.34 4.57 43.53
CA ARG A 859 3.99 4.07 43.82
C ARG A 859 3.28 4.80 44.95
N ALA A 860 4.00 5.49 45.85
CA ALA A 860 3.39 6.40 46.82
C ALA A 860 2.65 7.57 46.14
N TYR A 861 3.03 7.91 44.89
CA TYR A 861 2.34 8.89 44.07
C TYR A 861 1.44 8.26 43.01
N SER A 862 1.97 7.39 42.14
CA SER A 862 1.21 6.93 40.97
C SER A 862 -0.08 6.20 41.34
N SER A 863 -0.09 5.47 42.47
CA SER A 863 -1.29 4.82 43.02
C SER A 863 -2.43 5.81 43.34
N THR A 864 -2.12 7.06 43.71
CA THR A 864 -3.13 8.08 44.02
C THR A 864 -3.84 8.65 42.79
N LEU A 865 -3.39 8.31 41.58
CA LEU A 865 -3.87 8.87 40.31
C LEU A 865 -5.03 8.09 39.68
N GLN A 866 -5.46 7.02 40.33
CA GLN A 866 -6.73 6.32 40.05
C GLN A 866 -7.36 5.82 41.35
N LEU A 867 -8.69 5.65 41.36
CA LEU A 867 -9.43 5.23 42.56
C LEU A 867 -9.05 3.82 43.07
N SER A 868 -8.56 2.94 42.20
CA SER A 868 -8.23 1.55 42.58
C SER A 868 -6.90 1.41 43.32
N GLY A 869 -6.02 2.43 43.30
CA GLY A 869 -4.68 2.35 43.88
C GLY A 869 -3.67 1.49 43.10
N ASN A 870 -4.04 0.95 41.93
CA ASN A 870 -3.28 -0.12 41.29
C ASN A 870 -2.18 0.32 40.31
N ASN A 871 -1.91 1.62 40.12
CA ASN A 871 -0.84 2.05 39.21
C ASN A 871 0.52 1.54 39.65
N ASP A 872 1.33 1.19 38.65
CA ASP A 872 2.67 0.62 38.71
C ASP A 872 2.82 -0.65 39.58
N ASN A 873 1.72 -1.33 39.92
CA ASN A 873 1.78 -2.57 40.70
C ASN A 873 2.32 -3.77 39.90
N ALA A 874 2.40 -3.64 38.57
CA ALA A 874 3.00 -4.61 37.66
C ALA A 874 4.13 -4.02 36.77
N SER A 875 4.51 -2.75 36.97
CA SER A 875 5.67 -2.13 36.30
C SER A 875 6.99 -2.56 36.96
N PHE A 876 8.13 -2.40 36.30
CA PHE A 876 9.45 -2.54 36.92
C PHE A 876 10.40 -1.39 36.56
N ALA A 877 11.49 -1.26 37.33
CA ALA A 877 12.52 -0.26 37.10
C ALA A 877 13.92 -0.83 37.31
N THR A 878 14.88 -0.38 36.51
CA THR A 878 16.26 -0.86 36.56
C THR A 878 17.26 0.22 36.13
N THR A 879 18.52 0.03 36.51
CA THR A 879 19.71 0.77 36.05
C THR A 879 20.53 0.00 35.01
N THR A 880 20.17 -1.24 34.68
CA THR A 880 20.73 -1.91 33.50
C THR A 880 20.37 -1.13 32.25
N ALA A 881 21.21 -1.17 31.21
CA ALA A 881 20.79 -0.69 29.89
C ALA A 881 19.58 -1.51 29.40
N PRO A 882 18.68 -0.94 28.57
CA PRO A 882 17.67 -1.74 27.90
C PRO A 882 18.33 -2.76 26.96
N PRO A 883 17.78 -3.98 26.83
CA PRO A 883 18.32 -5.02 25.97
C PRO A 883 17.89 -4.79 24.51
N PHE A 884 18.27 -3.65 23.92
CA PHE A 884 18.02 -3.36 22.51
C PHE A 884 19.18 -3.80 21.62
N VAL A 885 18.91 -4.13 20.36
CA VAL A 885 19.93 -4.41 19.33
C VAL A 885 20.91 -3.24 19.19
N SER A 886 20.41 -1.99 19.20
CA SER A 886 21.26 -0.80 19.28
C SER A 886 20.54 0.39 19.93
N ASN A 887 21.14 1.58 19.86
CA ASN A 887 20.55 2.81 20.41
C ASN A 887 19.37 3.35 19.56
N SER A 888 19.39 3.09 18.25
CA SER A 888 18.36 3.50 17.29
C SER A 888 17.46 2.34 16.87
N ASP A 889 18.01 1.12 16.82
CA ASP A 889 17.25 -0.10 16.53
C ASP A 889 16.81 -0.79 17.84
N LEU A 890 15.51 -0.74 18.12
CA LEU A 890 14.94 -1.04 19.43
C LEU A 890 14.26 -2.43 19.51
N HIS A 891 14.54 -3.33 18.56
CA HIS A 891 14.19 -4.75 18.72
C HIS A 891 14.97 -5.35 19.89
N ILE A 892 14.44 -6.43 20.46
CA ILE A 892 14.96 -7.12 21.62
C ILE A 892 15.52 -8.47 21.15
N PRO A 893 16.85 -8.71 21.24
CA PRO A 893 17.44 -9.94 20.74
C PRO A 893 17.02 -11.14 21.60
N THR A 894 16.81 -12.28 20.93
CA THR A 894 16.35 -13.56 21.53
C THR A 894 17.23 -14.11 22.65
N ALA A 895 18.49 -13.66 22.75
CA ALA A 895 19.49 -14.17 23.69
C ALA A 895 19.43 -13.49 25.08
N GLY A 896 18.31 -13.59 25.79
CA GLY A 896 18.27 -13.21 27.22
C GLY A 896 16.90 -13.23 27.88
N SER A 897 16.81 -13.87 29.06
CA SER A 897 15.62 -13.75 29.93
C SER A 897 15.58 -12.37 30.59
N SER A 898 14.97 -11.40 29.90
CA SER A 898 14.69 -10.07 30.43
C SER A 898 13.31 -10.04 31.11
N GLN A 899 13.06 -9.04 31.96
CA GLN A 899 11.71 -8.79 32.51
C GLN A 899 10.72 -8.20 31.49
N LEU A 900 11.15 -8.00 30.23
CA LEU A 900 10.26 -7.61 29.13
C LEU A 900 9.51 -8.82 28.57
N ASN A 901 10.19 -9.98 28.54
CA ASN A 901 9.68 -11.24 28.01
C ASN A 901 8.49 -11.74 28.85
N ASN A 902 7.33 -11.93 28.21
CA ASN A 902 6.03 -12.23 28.82
C ASN A 902 5.68 -11.29 30.01
N GLY A 903 6.13 -10.02 29.95
CA GLY A 903 5.94 -9.05 31.03
C GLY A 903 4.69 -8.17 30.90
N GLY A 904 4.08 -8.12 29.71
CA GLY A 904 2.97 -7.24 29.36
C GLY A 904 1.61 -7.74 29.86
N ALA A 905 0.66 -6.81 29.99
CA ALA A 905 -0.75 -7.13 30.17
C ALA A 905 -1.45 -7.29 28.81
N VAL A 906 -2.45 -8.16 28.70
CA VAL A 906 -3.26 -8.26 27.47
C VAL A 906 -3.99 -6.93 27.21
N THR A 907 -3.94 -6.46 25.96
CA THR A 907 -4.59 -5.23 25.47
C THR A 907 -5.36 -5.54 24.16
N SER A 908 -5.84 -4.50 23.48
CA SER A 908 -6.43 -4.60 22.13
C SER A 908 -5.39 -4.46 21.00
N VAL A 909 -4.10 -4.52 21.31
CA VAL A 909 -3.01 -4.58 20.34
C VAL A 909 -2.69 -6.06 20.10
N ILE A 910 -2.78 -6.49 18.83
CA ILE A 910 -2.73 -7.92 18.45
C ILE A 910 -1.39 -8.34 17.84
N ASP A 911 -0.63 -7.38 17.33
CA ASP A 911 0.66 -7.55 16.67
C ASP A 911 1.66 -6.50 17.17
N ASP A 912 2.90 -6.54 16.67
CA ASP A 912 4.00 -5.69 17.10
C ASP A 912 4.48 -4.69 16.02
N ILE A 913 5.72 -4.20 16.09
CA ILE A 913 6.28 -3.25 15.12
C ILE A 913 6.51 -3.87 13.74
N ASP A 914 6.93 -5.12 13.66
CA ASP A 914 7.27 -5.79 12.40
C ASP A 914 6.10 -6.65 11.87
N GLY A 915 5.09 -6.91 12.72
CA GLY A 915 3.86 -7.62 12.36
C GLY A 915 3.69 -8.97 13.06
N ASP A 916 4.59 -9.31 13.97
CA ASP A 916 4.52 -10.56 14.71
C ASP A 916 3.37 -10.55 15.72
N VAL A 917 2.63 -11.67 15.74
CA VAL A 917 1.41 -11.81 16.55
C VAL A 917 1.76 -11.93 18.02
N ARG A 918 1.12 -11.11 18.85
CA ARG A 918 1.41 -11.05 20.29
C ARG A 918 0.98 -12.31 21.03
N GLY A 919 1.83 -12.75 21.95
CA GLY A 919 1.58 -13.91 22.80
C GLY A 919 0.38 -13.75 23.76
N ALA A 920 -0.07 -14.87 24.34
CA ALA A 920 -1.12 -14.88 25.37
C ALA A 920 -0.76 -14.07 26.63
N THR A 921 0.53 -13.79 26.84
CA THR A 921 1.03 -12.72 27.69
C THR A 921 2.07 -11.99 26.85
N PRO A 922 1.78 -10.77 26.34
CA PRO A 922 2.65 -10.11 25.39
C PRO A 922 3.92 -9.57 26.04
N ASP A 923 4.88 -9.17 25.23
CA ASP A 923 6.10 -8.53 25.70
C ASP A 923 5.90 -7.04 26.04
N ILE A 924 6.76 -6.53 26.92
CA ILE A 924 6.83 -5.08 27.22
C ILE A 924 7.73 -4.43 26.18
N GLY A 925 7.13 -3.57 25.35
CA GLY A 925 7.80 -2.87 24.26
C GLY A 925 6.99 -2.93 22.97
N ALA A 926 7.54 -2.32 21.94
CA ALA A 926 6.98 -2.31 20.59
C ALA A 926 7.25 -3.60 19.79
N ASP A 927 8.03 -4.52 20.33
CA ASP A 927 8.63 -5.69 19.69
C ASP A 927 8.32 -6.93 20.54
N GLU A 928 7.91 -8.04 19.91
CA GLU A 928 7.82 -9.36 20.56
C GLU A 928 9.12 -10.14 20.33
N ILE A 929 9.61 -10.84 21.36
CA ILE A 929 10.85 -11.63 21.27
C ILE A 929 10.56 -12.94 20.53
N VAL A 930 10.55 -12.87 19.20
CA VAL A 930 10.32 -14.03 18.33
C VAL A 930 11.47 -15.02 18.46
N ALA A 931 11.20 -16.18 19.08
CA ALA A 931 12.06 -17.35 18.93
C ALA A 931 12.02 -17.76 17.45
N PRO A 932 13.18 -17.86 16.74
CA PRO A 932 13.17 -18.14 15.32
C PRO A 932 12.45 -19.46 15.06
N THR A 933 11.38 -19.41 14.26
CA THR A 933 10.64 -20.57 13.74
C THR A 933 11.44 -21.23 12.63
N ALA A 934 12.65 -21.65 12.97
CA ALA A 934 13.65 -22.05 12.00
C ALA A 934 13.19 -23.31 11.25
N ALA A 935 12.98 -23.15 9.95
CA ALA A 935 12.52 -24.22 9.08
C ALA A 935 13.61 -25.31 8.95
N ALA A 936 13.16 -26.56 8.89
CA ALA A 936 14.01 -27.70 8.55
C ALA A 936 14.28 -27.70 7.04
N VAL A 937 15.52 -27.42 6.66
CA VAL A 937 15.99 -27.36 5.26
C VAL A 937 16.96 -28.50 4.97
N THR A 938 17.21 -28.73 3.67
CA THR A 938 18.13 -29.76 3.17
C THR A 938 19.40 -29.14 2.58
N VAL A 939 20.53 -29.82 2.76
CA VAL A 939 21.82 -29.44 2.13
C VAL A 939 22.35 -30.64 1.35
N SER A 940 22.53 -30.50 0.03
CA SER A 940 22.96 -31.57 -0.85
C SER A 940 24.08 -31.13 -1.79
N GLY A 941 24.80 -32.12 -2.34
CA GLY A 941 25.91 -31.88 -3.24
C GLY A 941 26.60 -33.16 -3.67
N ARG A 942 27.68 -33.00 -4.42
CA ARG A 942 28.40 -34.09 -5.07
C ARG A 942 29.91 -33.96 -4.93
N VAL A 943 30.55 -35.08 -4.60
CA VAL A 943 32.01 -35.20 -4.56
C VAL A 943 32.50 -35.84 -5.86
N MET A 944 33.42 -35.18 -6.56
CA MET A 944 33.90 -35.57 -7.90
C MET A 944 35.42 -35.47 -8.03
N THR A 945 35.99 -36.17 -9.01
CA THR A 945 37.35 -35.91 -9.53
C THR A 945 37.35 -34.72 -10.49
N ALA A 946 38.51 -34.13 -10.77
CA ALA A 946 38.68 -33.07 -11.77
C ALA A 946 38.09 -33.38 -13.18
N ASN A 947 37.90 -34.66 -13.52
CA ASN A 947 37.29 -35.10 -14.79
C ASN A 947 35.77 -35.37 -14.68
N GLY A 948 35.08 -34.84 -13.65
CA GLY A 948 33.63 -34.98 -13.46
C GLY A 948 33.15 -36.38 -13.01
N ARG A 949 34.07 -37.33 -12.75
CA ARG A 949 33.69 -38.65 -12.24
C ARG A 949 33.43 -38.58 -10.73
N GLY A 950 32.23 -38.97 -10.32
CA GLY A 950 31.84 -39.05 -8.91
C GLY A 950 32.71 -39.97 -8.05
N ILE A 951 32.94 -39.56 -6.80
CA ILE A 951 33.75 -40.26 -5.81
C ILE A 951 32.84 -40.79 -4.69
N GLY A 952 32.52 -42.09 -4.76
CA GLY A 952 31.78 -42.78 -3.72
C GLY A 952 32.60 -43.11 -2.47
N SER A 953 31.91 -43.35 -1.36
CA SER A 953 32.50 -43.62 -0.03
C SER A 953 33.37 -42.49 0.53
N THR A 954 33.12 -41.24 0.10
CA THR A 954 33.69 -40.03 0.70
C THR A 954 32.88 -39.64 1.93
N ARG A 955 33.54 -39.28 3.02
CA ARG A 955 32.88 -38.72 4.20
C ARG A 955 32.68 -37.22 3.99
N VAL A 956 31.46 -36.75 4.17
CA VAL A 956 31.13 -35.32 4.29
C VAL A 956 30.61 -35.10 5.70
N MET A 957 31.15 -34.10 6.40
CA MET A 957 30.83 -33.78 7.79
C MET A 957 30.29 -32.35 7.86
N PHE A 958 29.24 -32.16 8.66
CA PHE A 958 28.53 -30.90 8.79
C PHE A 958 28.54 -30.49 10.28
N THR A 959 28.94 -29.25 10.55
CA THR A 959 29.26 -28.74 11.91
C THR A 959 28.93 -27.25 12.02
N GLY A 960 28.83 -26.71 13.23
CA GLY A 960 28.46 -25.30 13.44
C GLY A 960 26.97 -25.11 13.68
N GLY A 961 26.49 -23.88 13.56
CA GLY A 961 25.15 -23.48 13.97
C GLY A 961 24.84 -23.93 15.40
N ASN A 962 23.66 -24.52 15.57
CA ASN A 962 23.16 -25.08 16.83
C ASN A 962 23.44 -26.59 17.02
N LEU A 963 24.18 -27.24 16.12
CA LEU A 963 24.42 -28.70 16.19
C LEU A 963 25.27 -29.05 17.41
N THR A 964 24.69 -29.83 18.32
CA THR A 964 25.39 -30.36 19.50
C THR A 964 26.40 -31.46 19.17
N GLU A 965 26.22 -32.14 18.03
CA GLU A 965 27.14 -33.17 17.52
C GLU A 965 27.30 -33.06 15.98
N PRO A 966 28.48 -33.34 15.41
CA PRO A 966 28.71 -33.29 13.96
C PRO A 966 27.86 -34.30 13.17
N LEU A 967 27.03 -33.80 12.24
CA LEU A 967 26.34 -34.66 11.28
C LEU A 967 27.32 -35.20 10.24
N THR A 968 27.09 -36.43 9.75
CA THR A 968 27.97 -37.09 8.79
C THR A 968 27.18 -37.81 7.70
N ALA A 969 27.42 -37.44 6.45
CA ALA A 969 26.95 -38.17 5.27
C ALA A 969 28.12 -38.92 4.61
N VAL A 970 27.79 -40.00 3.88
CA VAL A 970 28.77 -40.75 3.07
C VAL A 970 28.27 -40.82 1.64
N THR A 971 29.11 -40.47 0.68
CA THR A 971 28.69 -40.37 -0.72
C THR A 971 28.34 -41.72 -1.34
N ASN A 972 27.28 -41.75 -2.14
CA ASN A 972 26.93 -42.91 -2.96
C ASN A 972 27.95 -43.15 -4.10
N GLN A 973 27.83 -44.25 -4.83
CA GLN A 973 28.79 -44.61 -5.91
C GLN A 973 28.95 -43.56 -7.01
N PHE A 974 28.00 -42.64 -7.16
CA PHE A 974 28.02 -41.53 -8.12
C PHE A 974 28.48 -40.20 -7.51
N GLY A 975 28.86 -40.17 -6.22
CA GLY A 975 29.41 -39.02 -5.52
C GLY A 975 28.42 -38.19 -4.71
N TYR A 976 27.11 -38.46 -4.76
CA TYR A 976 26.10 -37.61 -4.11
C TYR A 976 26.01 -37.85 -2.61
N TYR A 977 25.75 -36.78 -1.87
CA TYR A 977 25.36 -36.76 -0.46
C TYR A 977 24.23 -35.74 -0.22
N HIS A 978 23.53 -35.88 0.90
CA HIS A 978 22.60 -34.87 1.41
C HIS A 978 22.53 -34.94 2.95
N PHE A 979 22.03 -33.87 3.54
CA PHE A 979 21.64 -33.74 4.94
C PHE A 979 20.20 -33.19 4.97
N GLU A 980 19.39 -33.68 5.90
CA GLU A 980 17.99 -33.26 6.12
C GLU A 980 17.83 -32.78 7.56
N GLY A 981 16.79 -31.99 7.82
CA GLY A 981 16.51 -31.49 9.18
C GLY A 981 17.55 -30.49 9.68
N ILE A 982 18.20 -29.76 8.77
CA ILE A 982 19.16 -28.70 9.14
C ILE A 982 18.37 -27.42 9.43
N GLU A 983 18.78 -26.68 10.46
CA GLU A 983 18.09 -25.47 10.88
C GLU A 983 18.47 -24.27 9.99
N ALA A 984 17.47 -23.60 9.41
CA ALA A 984 17.68 -22.36 8.66
C ALA A 984 18.03 -21.17 9.57
N GLY A 985 18.68 -20.15 9.01
CA GLY A 985 19.14 -18.95 9.72
C GLY A 985 20.50 -19.08 10.43
N GLN A 986 21.24 -20.17 10.20
CA GLN A 986 22.47 -20.51 10.91
C GLN A 986 23.70 -20.58 9.98
N THR A 987 24.89 -20.34 10.56
CA THR A 987 26.19 -20.52 9.85
C THR A 987 26.80 -21.89 10.16
N TYR A 988 27.02 -22.68 9.12
CA TYR A 988 27.59 -24.03 9.20
C TYR A 988 28.93 -24.15 8.47
N ILE A 989 29.71 -25.17 8.83
CA ILE A 989 30.95 -25.59 8.19
C ILE A 989 30.75 -27.00 7.66
N ILE A 990 30.87 -27.16 6.34
CA ILE A 990 30.81 -28.44 5.64
C ILE A 990 32.22 -28.86 5.22
N THR A 991 32.62 -30.09 5.56
CA THR A 991 33.99 -30.60 5.39
C THR A 991 34.00 -31.97 4.72
N VAL A 992 34.75 -32.11 3.63
CA VAL A 992 34.93 -33.33 2.85
C VAL A 992 36.23 -34.06 3.22
N GLY A 993 36.21 -35.39 3.26
CA GLY A 993 37.40 -36.19 3.56
C GLY A 993 37.35 -37.60 2.96
N HIS A 994 38.44 -37.99 2.30
CA HIS A 994 38.61 -39.33 1.71
C HIS A 994 40.03 -39.87 1.90
N LYS A 995 40.20 -41.19 1.98
CA LYS A 995 41.51 -41.83 2.25
C LYS A 995 42.49 -41.84 1.07
N ARG A 996 42.02 -41.59 -0.15
CA ARG A 996 42.79 -41.72 -1.41
C ARG A 996 42.69 -40.51 -2.34
N TYR A 997 41.93 -39.49 -1.96
CA TYR A 997 41.73 -38.28 -2.77
C TYR A 997 41.96 -37.04 -1.90
N ALA A 998 42.65 -36.05 -2.45
CA ALA A 998 42.86 -34.74 -1.81
C ALA A 998 41.98 -33.68 -2.45
N PHE A 999 41.50 -32.71 -1.66
CA PHE A 999 40.64 -31.61 -2.10
C PHE A 999 41.38 -30.28 -1.90
N SER A 1000 41.26 -29.36 -2.86
CA SER A 1000 41.82 -28.00 -2.74
C SER A 1000 41.15 -27.20 -1.63
N GLU A 1001 39.84 -27.36 -1.50
CA GLU A 1001 38.99 -26.78 -0.46
C GLU A 1001 38.32 -27.91 0.32
N PRO A 1002 38.99 -28.49 1.34
CA PRO A 1002 38.41 -29.59 2.12
C PRO A 1002 37.30 -29.12 3.05
N SER A 1003 37.16 -27.82 3.31
CA SER A 1003 36.11 -27.24 4.16
C SER A 1003 35.57 -25.95 3.54
N ARG A 1004 34.25 -25.72 3.67
CA ARG A 1004 33.58 -24.47 3.31
C ARG A 1004 32.67 -24.01 4.44
N VAL A 1005 32.56 -22.70 4.59
CA VAL A 1005 31.55 -22.05 5.45
C VAL A 1005 30.32 -21.76 4.58
N ILE A 1006 29.13 -22.04 5.08
CA ILE A 1006 27.86 -21.70 4.45
C ILE A 1006 26.94 -21.01 5.45
N GLU A 1007 26.23 -19.97 5.02
CA GLU A 1007 25.08 -19.41 5.73
C GLU A 1007 23.84 -19.97 5.05
N LEU A 1008 22.94 -20.56 5.83
CA LEU A 1008 21.88 -21.41 5.31
C LEU A 1008 20.51 -20.82 5.64
N PHE A 1009 19.84 -20.26 4.63
CA PHE A 1009 18.52 -19.61 4.79
C PHE A 1009 17.37 -20.40 4.14
N ASP A 1010 17.66 -21.28 3.20
CA ASP A 1010 16.73 -22.20 2.53
C ASP A 1010 17.50 -23.48 2.12
N ASN A 1011 16.84 -24.41 1.44
CA ASN A 1011 17.42 -25.60 0.83
C ASN A 1011 18.58 -25.24 -0.12
N LEU A 1012 19.69 -25.96 0.02
CA LEU A 1012 20.92 -25.69 -0.75
C LEU A 1012 21.37 -26.94 -1.49
N SER A 1013 21.32 -26.91 -2.83
CA SER A 1013 21.87 -27.94 -3.71
C SER A 1013 23.30 -27.62 -4.17
N ASP A 1014 23.91 -28.57 -4.88
CA ASP A 1014 25.15 -28.37 -5.65
C ASP A 1014 26.35 -27.84 -4.86
N VAL A 1015 26.43 -28.18 -3.56
CA VAL A 1015 27.58 -27.88 -2.69
C VAL A 1015 28.77 -28.80 -3.03
N ASP A 1016 29.28 -28.68 -4.25
CA ASP A 1016 30.14 -29.70 -4.87
C ASP A 1016 31.62 -29.60 -4.48
N PHE A 1017 32.24 -30.74 -4.19
CA PHE A 1017 33.66 -30.85 -3.85
C PHE A 1017 34.44 -31.57 -4.94
N VAL A 1018 35.50 -30.94 -5.44
CA VAL A 1018 36.35 -31.50 -6.51
C VAL A 1018 37.72 -31.89 -5.97
N ALA A 1019 38.09 -33.16 -6.16
CA ALA A 1019 39.40 -33.69 -5.82
C ALA A 1019 40.47 -33.26 -6.84
N VAL A 1020 41.63 -32.83 -6.34
CA VAL A 1020 42.78 -32.37 -7.13
C VAL A 1020 43.77 -33.49 -7.48
N PHE A 1021 43.82 -34.56 -6.68
CA PHE A 1021 44.62 -35.77 -6.90
C PHE A 1021 43.91 -36.99 -6.29
#